data_AF-A0A660VFS2-F1
#
_entry.id   AF-A0A660VFS2-F1
#
_cell.length_a   1.000
_cell.length_b   1.000
_cell.length_c   1.000
_cell.angle_alpha   90.00
_cell.angle_beta   90.00
_cell.angle_gamma   90.00
#
_symmetry.space_group_name_H-M   'P 1'
#
loop_
_entity.id
_entity.type
_entity.pdbx_description
1 polymer ?
#
loop_
_entity_poly.entity_id
_entity_poly.type
_entity_poly.pdbx_seq_one_letter_code
_entity_poly.pdbx_strand_id
1 'polypeptide(L)'
;MGWQPACAVPPPAESQIMNRSQRGCSRRLLVLGLVLVGLLPTTIRAQQSIVSWGDDHADQVWGTPEGGSFTQVAAGGAHSLALRADGSIAAWGADSLGQISNTPLGPGFTQVAAGQAHSLALRSDGSIVAWGGDAHGQVSNTPLGPGFTQVAAGRWVSLALRSDGSIVSWGHDGYGLVSNTPVGTGFTQVSAGGRHCLALRAGGSIAAWGQDGSGQVSNTPRATRFTQVSAGRRLSLALRADGSIASWGEDSSGVVSNTPLGTNFTQLAAGAYHSLALRADGSIVSWGSDYEQVWPEVSAPNVSHSPAGTGFTQVACGALHSLALGTDIPDGAQDEIVSWGGDHADQVWGTPEGGSFTQVAGGGEHSLALRADGSIAAWGYDNYGQVSNTPVGPGFTQVAAGRHHSLALRADGSIVSWGGDSSGVVSNTPLATGFTQVAAGSYHSLALRADGSIVSWGNDHDGEVSNTPVGPGFTQVAGGGEHSLALRSDGSIVAWGTDSFFGGQISNTPLGTGFTQVAAGGKKSLALRSDGSIVAWGVTSSDTPNGAGFTDLASGDSHSLALRTDGSIVAWGWDNDGQVSHAPEEMGFTQVAAGGSHSLALRARISAWSDAGSALAGVHGDPLLGGTGSIVAGSDIVFELSNAATTAAAGLFLGLSSSPVPFKGGTLMPAPFMAPLMHTTSSFGEILVPFIVSEGLPTGTELWAQWAIQDAAAVSGVALSNAIMGVVP
;
A
#
# COMPACT_ATOMS: atom_id res chain seq x y z
N MET A 1 -5.78 -52.87 81.19
CA MET A 1 -4.58 -52.38 80.46
C MET A 1 -5.04 -51.47 79.34
N GLY A 2 -4.27 -50.44 78.96
CA GLY A 2 -4.41 -49.82 77.62
C GLY A 2 -5.42 -48.68 77.42
N TRP A 3 -5.42 -47.66 78.28
CA TRP A 3 -5.66 -46.23 77.98
C TRP A 3 -6.60 -45.81 76.82
N GLN A 4 -7.79 -45.29 77.19
CA GLN A 4 -8.41 -44.09 76.61
C GLN A 4 -7.76 -42.81 77.23
N PRO A 5 -8.16 -41.53 76.94
CA PRO A 5 -9.18 -40.96 76.02
C PRO A 5 -8.53 -39.90 75.06
N ALA A 6 -9.14 -38.86 74.45
CA ALA A 6 -10.51 -38.32 74.33
C ALA A 6 -10.65 -37.40 73.08
N CYS A 7 -11.88 -37.11 72.62
CA CYS A 7 -12.35 -35.82 72.05
C CYS A 7 -11.69 -35.24 70.74
N ALA A 8 -12.34 -34.40 69.92
CA ALA A 8 -13.70 -33.86 69.87
C ALA A 8 -14.13 -33.69 68.39
N VAL A 9 -15.32 -34.16 67.99
CA VAL A 9 -16.60 -33.42 67.76
C VAL A 9 -16.68 -32.62 66.43
N PRO A 10 -17.80 -32.70 65.66
CA PRO A 10 -17.84 -32.33 64.24
C PRO A 10 -18.79 -31.13 63.96
N PRO A 11 -19.83 -31.18 63.08
CA PRO A 11 -20.02 -30.24 61.97
C PRO A 11 -21.27 -29.35 62.28
N PRO A 12 -22.43 -29.28 61.56
CA PRO A 12 -22.86 -29.60 60.19
C PRO A 12 -22.91 -28.29 59.35
N ALA A 13 -23.54 -28.11 58.19
CA ALA A 13 -24.82 -28.57 57.65
C ALA A 13 -24.93 -28.05 56.20
N GLU A 14 -25.72 -28.58 55.28
CA GLU A 14 -26.50 -29.83 55.21
C GLU A 14 -26.72 -30.05 53.69
N SER A 15 -26.61 -31.27 53.17
CA SER A 15 -27.76 -32.17 52.92
C SER A 15 -28.61 -31.74 51.69
N GLN A 16 -29.14 -32.64 50.86
CA GLN A 16 -29.03 -34.10 50.85
C GLN A 16 -29.58 -34.66 49.50
N ILE A 17 -29.14 -35.88 49.12
CA ILE A 17 -29.99 -37.06 48.74
C ILE A 17 -31.16 -36.84 47.73
N MET A 18 -31.41 -37.67 46.70
CA MET A 18 -30.91 -39.02 46.37
C MET A 18 -31.18 -39.46 44.92
N ASN A 19 -30.48 -40.53 44.51
CA ASN A 19 -30.90 -41.65 43.66
C ASN A 19 -31.85 -41.46 42.44
N ARG A 20 -31.28 -41.77 41.27
CA ARG A 20 -31.65 -42.93 40.42
C ARG A 20 -33.16 -43.28 40.29
N SER A 21 -33.75 -42.97 39.13
CA SER A 21 -33.83 -43.89 37.97
C SER A 21 -35.14 -43.83 37.15
N GLN A 22 -34.99 -44.20 35.87
CA GLN A 22 -36.01 -44.64 34.92
C GLN A 22 -36.97 -43.63 34.26
N ARG A 23 -36.76 -43.48 32.95
CA ARG A 23 -37.76 -43.60 31.86
C ARG A 23 -38.97 -42.63 31.84
N GLY A 24 -38.93 -41.73 30.86
CA GLY A 24 -39.96 -41.74 29.81
C GLY A 24 -40.87 -40.51 29.69
N CYS A 25 -40.63 -39.73 28.62
CA CYS A 25 -41.60 -38.95 27.85
C CYS A 25 -42.56 -37.99 28.59
N SER A 26 -42.41 -36.68 28.35
CA SER A 26 -43.11 -35.99 27.25
C SER A 26 -43.24 -34.46 27.45
N ARG A 27 -43.17 -33.72 26.33
CA ARG A 27 -43.70 -32.33 26.10
C ARG A 27 -43.10 -31.12 26.85
N ARG A 28 -42.30 -30.39 26.06
CA ARG A 28 -42.38 -28.95 25.72
C ARG A 28 -41.88 -27.85 26.70
N LEU A 29 -41.04 -27.00 26.09
CA LEU A 29 -40.81 -25.56 26.25
C LEU A 29 -39.74 -25.04 27.24
N LEU A 30 -38.85 -24.19 26.68
CA LEU A 30 -37.86 -23.27 27.27
C LEU A 30 -36.72 -23.88 28.12
N VAL A 31 -35.43 -23.51 28.03
CA VAL A 31 -34.59 -22.61 27.20
C VAL A 31 -33.14 -22.74 27.77
N LEU A 32 -32.10 -22.44 26.97
CA LEU A 32 -30.68 -22.23 27.34
C LEU A 32 -29.83 -23.44 27.84
N GLY A 33 -28.66 -23.69 27.21
CA GLY A 33 -27.67 -24.64 27.75
C GLY A 33 -26.53 -25.22 26.89
N LEU A 34 -25.99 -24.50 25.89
CA LEU A 34 -24.65 -24.68 25.25
C LEU A 34 -24.18 -26.03 24.60
N VAL A 35 -23.51 -25.85 23.44
CA VAL A 35 -22.44 -26.68 22.82
C VAL A 35 -22.76 -28.12 22.36
N LEU A 36 -23.08 -28.24 21.06
CA LEU A 36 -22.18 -28.95 20.12
C LEU A 36 -22.49 -28.48 18.68
N VAL A 37 -21.84 -27.41 18.22
CA VAL A 37 -21.78 -27.11 16.77
C VAL A 37 -20.55 -27.83 16.25
N GLY A 38 -20.75 -28.68 15.24
CA GLY A 38 -19.64 -29.38 14.60
C GLY A 38 -18.71 -28.37 13.93
N LEU A 39 -17.43 -28.39 14.32
CA LEU A 39 -16.35 -27.78 13.56
C LEU A 39 -16.19 -28.55 12.24
N LEU A 40 -16.96 -28.14 11.23
CA LEU A 40 -16.52 -28.26 9.86
C LEU A 40 -15.29 -27.35 9.71
N PRO A 41 -14.23 -27.77 8.99
CA PRO A 41 -13.15 -26.86 8.67
C PRO A 41 -13.72 -25.65 7.92
N THR A 42 -13.41 -24.46 8.41
CA THR A 42 -13.75 -23.21 7.74
C THR A 42 -12.97 -23.15 6.44
N THR A 43 -13.60 -23.53 5.34
CA THR A 43 -13.16 -23.10 4.01
C THR A 43 -13.12 -21.58 4.03
N ILE A 44 -11.92 -21.01 3.88
CA ILE A 44 -11.74 -19.57 3.66
C ILE A 44 -12.62 -19.21 2.46
N ARG A 45 -13.59 -18.33 2.65
CA ARG A 45 -14.24 -17.68 1.51
C ARG A 45 -13.27 -16.62 1.03
N ALA A 46 -12.88 -16.70 -0.23
CA ALA A 46 -12.19 -15.64 -0.97
C ALA A 46 -12.78 -14.27 -0.59
N GLN A 47 -11.93 -13.38 -0.08
CA GLN A 47 -12.34 -12.10 0.49
C GLN A 47 -12.40 -11.07 -0.63
N GLN A 48 -13.58 -10.52 -0.88
CA GLN A 48 -13.70 -9.48 -1.90
C GLN A 48 -12.99 -8.20 -1.45
N SER A 49 -12.12 -7.67 -2.29
CA SER A 49 -11.36 -6.46 -2.03
C SER A 49 -11.49 -5.48 -3.19
N ILE A 50 -11.30 -4.20 -2.85
CA ILE A 50 -11.32 -3.08 -3.80
C ILE A 50 -9.88 -2.66 -4.02
N VAL A 51 -9.46 -2.52 -5.28
CA VAL A 51 -8.22 -1.81 -5.63
C VAL A 51 -8.61 -0.47 -6.22
N SER A 52 -7.97 0.58 -5.74
CA SER A 52 -8.07 1.93 -6.29
C SER A 52 -6.70 2.36 -6.79
N TRP A 53 -6.64 3.14 -7.86
CA TRP A 53 -5.37 3.67 -8.40
C TRP A 53 -5.58 4.97 -9.19
N GLY A 54 -4.49 5.71 -9.42
CA GLY A 54 -4.49 7.02 -10.07
C GLY A 54 -4.44 8.17 -9.06
N ASP A 55 -4.93 9.33 -9.46
CA ASP A 55 -4.85 10.56 -8.66
C ASP A 55 -5.55 10.45 -7.30
N ASP A 56 -4.84 10.85 -6.23
CA ASP A 56 -5.25 10.68 -4.84
C ASP A 56 -5.29 11.99 -4.00
N HIS A 57 -5.34 13.15 -4.64
CA HIS A 57 -5.24 14.46 -3.98
C HIS A 57 -6.31 14.79 -2.91
N ALA A 58 -7.26 13.89 -2.66
CA ALA A 58 -8.33 14.02 -1.67
C ALA A 58 -8.78 12.65 -1.14
N ASP A 59 -7.85 11.68 -1.03
CA ASP A 59 -8.02 10.35 -0.41
C ASP A 59 -8.98 9.39 -1.16
N GLN A 60 -9.20 9.61 -2.46
CA GLN A 60 -10.04 8.76 -3.33
C GLN A 60 -9.43 7.39 -3.68
N VAL A 61 -8.12 7.24 -3.49
CA VAL A 61 -7.34 6.00 -3.65
C VAL A 61 -6.88 5.50 -2.29
N TRP A 62 -6.21 6.29 -1.46
CA TRP A 62 -5.75 5.80 -0.15
C TRP A 62 -6.90 5.43 0.79
N GLY A 63 -7.99 6.22 0.81
CA GLY A 63 -9.17 5.97 1.65
C GLY A 63 -9.98 4.71 1.30
N THR A 64 -9.43 3.80 0.48
CA THR A 64 -10.11 2.58 0.02
C THR A 64 -10.50 1.69 1.20
N PRO A 65 -11.78 1.31 1.35
CA PRO A 65 -12.23 0.48 2.44
C PRO A 65 -11.66 -0.94 2.38
N GLU A 66 -10.67 -1.22 3.24
CA GLU A 66 -10.25 -2.57 3.57
C GLU A 66 -11.40 -3.37 4.20
N GLY A 67 -11.43 -4.67 3.94
CA GLY A 67 -12.35 -5.61 4.58
C GLY A 67 -13.84 -5.44 4.21
N GLY A 68 -14.38 -6.47 3.56
CA GLY A 68 -15.83 -6.60 3.41
C GLY A 68 -16.25 -7.48 2.25
N SER A 69 -17.54 -7.81 2.17
CA SER A 69 -18.12 -8.31 0.93
C SER A 69 -18.74 -7.12 0.21
N PHE A 70 -18.14 -6.72 -0.92
CA PHE A 70 -18.62 -5.65 -1.78
C PHE A 70 -19.27 -6.24 -3.03
N THR A 71 -20.35 -5.62 -3.50
CA THR A 71 -21.13 -6.07 -4.68
C THR A 71 -21.14 -5.06 -5.80
N GLN A 72 -20.72 -3.83 -5.54
CA GLN A 72 -20.55 -2.81 -6.57
C GLN A 72 -19.51 -1.76 -6.15
N VAL A 73 -18.70 -1.27 -7.09
CA VAL A 73 -17.94 -0.01 -6.99
C VAL A 73 -18.48 1.05 -7.96
N ALA A 74 -18.35 2.32 -7.61
CA ALA A 74 -18.61 3.47 -8.47
C ALA A 74 -17.66 4.63 -8.14
N ALA A 75 -17.04 5.19 -9.17
CA ALA A 75 -15.99 6.20 -9.07
C ALA A 75 -16.50 7.55 -9.58
N GLY A 76 -16.24 8.62 -8.84
CA GLY A 76 -16.80 9.96 -9.05
C GLY A 76 -15.76 10.98 -9.53
N GLY A 77 -15.96 12.25 -9.20
CA GLY A 77 -15.01 13.30 -9.55
C GLY A 77 -13.67 13.14 -8.84
N ALA A 78 -13.72 13.21 -7.51
CA ALA A 78 -12.60 12.97 -6.60
C ALA A 78 -13.11 12.23 -5.34
N HIS A 79 -14.11 11.37 -5.52
CA HIS A 79 -14.73 10.58 -4.46
C HIS A 79 -15.21 9.25 -5.02
N SER A 80 -15.31 8.25 -4.16
CA SER A 80 -15.54 6.86 -4.50
C SER A 80 -16.65 6.27 -3.61
N LEU A 81 -17.41 5.32 -4.16
CA LEU A 81 -18.49 4.62 -3.48
C LEU A 81 -18.35 3.11 -3.68
N ALA A 82 -18.68 2.35 -2.65
CA ALA A 82 -18.86 0.91 -2.73
C ALA A 82 -20.17 0.47 -2.05
N LEU A 83 -20.90 -0.42 -2.72
CA LEU A 83 -22.06 -1.10 -2.15
C LEU A 83 -21.58 -2.40 -1.47
N ARG A 84 -21.90 -2.55 -0.19
CA ARG A 84 -21.64 -3.78 0.59
C ARG A 84 -22.77 -4.79 0.34
N ALA A 85 -22.49 -6.08 0.53
CA ALA A 85 -23.42 -7.18 0.29
C ALA A 85 -24.65 -7.19 1.23
N ASP A 86 -24.60 -6.46 2.35
CA ASP A 86 -25.76 -6.19 3.21
C ASP A 86 -26.65 -5.06 2.68
N GLY A 87 -26.24 -4.39 1.60
CA GLY A 87 -26.92 -3.25 0.99
C GLY A 87 -26.62 -1.91 1.65
N SER A 88 -25.58 -1.80 2.48
CA SER A 88 -25.05 -0.53 3.00
C SER A 88 -23.98 0.07 2.07
N ILE A 89 -23.66 1.35 2.25
CA ILE A 89 -22.74 2.10 1.37
C ILE A 89 -21.49 2.50 2.15
N ALA A 90 -20.32 2.21 1.60
CA ALA A 90 -19.06 2.85 1.97
C ALA A 90 -18.75 3.98 0.98
N ALA A 91 -18.20 5.09 1.47
CA ALA A 91 -17.83 6.25 0.68
C ALA A 91 -16.50 6.81 1.20
N TRP A 92 -15.60 7.20 0.30
CA TRP A 92 -14.30 7.77 0.61
C TRP A 92 -13.88 8.79 -0.46
N GLY A 93 -12.85 9.58 -0.18
CA GLY A 93 -12.42 10.70 -1.00
C GLY A 93 -13.01 12.06 -0.58
N ALA A 94 -13.04 13.02 -1.50
CA ALA A 94 -13.40 14.41 -1.25
C ALA A 94 -14.83 14.63 -0.69
N ASP A 95 -14.92 15.35 0.44
CA ASP A 95 -16.19 15.66 1.14
C ASP A 95 -16.59 17.15 1.13
N SER A 96 -15.97 17.99 0.29
CA SER A 96 -16.17 19.46 0.31
C SER A 96 -17.61 19.94 0.03
N LEU A 97 -18.48 19.06 -0.49
CA LEU A 97 -19.90 19.29 -0.75
C LEU A 97 -20.78 18.23 -0.06
N GLY A 98 -20.23 17.49 0.90
CA GLY A 98 -20.94 16.45 1.65
C GLY A 98 -21.16 15.15 0.87
N GLN A 99 -20.24 14.77 -0.03
CA GLN A 99 -20.27 13.52 -0.80
C GLN A 99 -20.10 12.28 0.09
N ILE A 100 -19.40 12.42 1.20
CA ILE A 100 -19.07 11.36 2.17
C ILE A 100 -19.91 11.54 3.43
N SER A 101 -19.90 12.71 4.06
CA SER A 101 -20.57 12.96 5.35
C SER A 101 -22.09 12.89 5.30
N ASN A 102 -22.71 13.10 4.13
CA ASN A 102 -24.15 12.88 3.93
C ASN A 102 -24.50 11.51 3.33
N THR A 103 -23.57 10.55 3.34
CA THR A 103 -23.85 9.19 2.84
C THR A 103 -24.99 8.55 3.63
N PRO A 104 -26.04 8.02 2.97
CA PRO A 104 -27.18 7.42 3.66
C PRO A 104 -26.78 6.24 4.56
N LEU A 105 -27.12 6.34 5.84
CA LEU A 105 -26.83 5.29 6.82
C LEU A 105 -27.78 4.10 6.70
N GLY A 106 -27.22 2.89 6.84
CA GLY A 106 -27.95 1.63 6.92
C GLY A 106 -28.11 0.87 5.59
N PRO A 107 -28.67 -0.34 5.64
CA PRO A 107 -28.81 -1.22 4.49
C PRO A 107 -30.05 -0.91 3.64
N GLY A 108 -30.18 -1.64 2.51
CA GLY A 108 -31.36 -1.61 1.64
C GLY A 108 -31.13 -1.03 0.25
N PHE A 109 -29.89 -0.65 -0.07
CA PHE A 109 -29.47 -0.23 -1.40
C PHE A 109 -29.10 -1.43 -2.27
N THR A 110 -29.32 -1.28 -3.58
CA THR A 110 -29.06 -2.30 -4.61
C THR A 110 -28.20 -1.78 -5.76
N GLN A 111 -28.00 -0.46 -5.85
CA GLN A 111 -27.04 0.16 -6.76
C GLN A 111 -26.54 1.49 -6.19
N VAL A 112 -25.28 1.84 -6.47
CA VAL A 112 -24.69 3.16 -6.28
C VAL A 112 -24.19 3.74 -7.60
N ALA A 113 -24.16 5.08 -7.72
CA ALA A 113 -23.50 5.79 -8.81
C ALA A 113 -22.91 7.11 -8.29
N ALA A 114 -21.65 7.39 -8.62
CA ALA A 114 -20.94 8.60 -8.24
C ALA A 114 -20.84 9.54 -9.46
N GLY A 115 -21.18 10.82 -9.26
CA GLY A 115 -20.99 11.90 -10.24
C GLY A 115 -19.74 12.71 -9.92
N GLN A 116 -19.59 13.89 -10.53
CA GLN A 116 -18.42 14.76 -10.25
C GLN A 116 -18.36 15.27 -8.80
N ALA A 117 -19.52 15.51 -8.18
CA ALA A 117 -19.63 16.14 -6.87
C ALA A 117 -20.88 15.72 -6.08
N HIS A 118 -21.62 14.74 -6.59
CA HIS A 118 -22.86 14.23 -6.00
C HIS A 118 -22.94 12.72 -6.22
N SER A 119 -23.83 12.07 -5.48
CA SER A 119 -23.95 10.62 -5.44
C SER A 119 -25.42 10.22 -5.52
N LEU A 120 -25.68 9.05 -6.09
CA LEU A 120 -27.00 8.43 -6.20
C LEU A 120 -26.96 7.00 -5.66
N ALA A 121 -28.06 6.57 -5.03
CA ALA A 121 -28.27 5.17 -4.68
C ALA A 121 -29.72 4.74 -5.00
N LEU A 122 -29.87 3.53 -5.51
CA LEU A 122 -31.16 2.88 -5.76
C LEU A 122 -31.45 1.93 -4.60
N ARG A 123 -32.67 1.98 -4.06
CA ARG A 123 -33.15 1.03 -3.05
C ARG A 123 -33.79 -0.21 -3.68
N SER A 124 -33.90 -1.27 -2.88
CA SER A 124 -34.60 -2.52 -3.26
C SER A 124 -36.10 -2.34 -3.56
N ASP A 125 -36.73 -1.25 -3.11
CA ASP A 125 -38.10 -0.86 -3.48
C ASP A 125 -38.18 -0.09 -4.81
N GLY A 126 -37.03 0.20 -5.44
CA GLY A 126 -36.92 0.98 -6.67
C GLY A 126 -37.02 2.49 -6.48
N SER A 127 -36.90 3.02 -5.25
CA SER A 127 -36.77 4.45 -4.95
C SER A 127 -35.31 4.92 -5.00
N ILE A 128 -35.10 6.23 -5.23
CA ILE A 128 -33.76 6.83 -5.37
C ILE A 128 -33.45 7.70 -4.15
N VAL A 129 -32.18 7.70 -3.74
CA VAL A 129 -31.58 8.71 -2.85
C VAL A 129 -30.49 9.44 -3.61
N ALA A 130 -30.36 10.74 -3.38
CA ALA A 130 -29.25 11.57 -3.85
C ALA A 130 -28.65 12.36 -2.69
N TRP A 131 -27.35 12.61 -2.73
CA TRP A 131 -26.63 13.44 -1.75
C TRP A 131 -25.39 14.09 -2.39
N GLY A 132 -24.74 15.01 -1.66
CA GLY A 132 -23.64 15.83 -2.16
C GLY A 132 -24.10 17.14 -2.80
N GLY A 133 -23.33 17.65 -3.77
CA GLY A 133 -23.50 18.97 -4.37
C GLY A 133 -24.77 19.15 -5.21
N ASP A 134 -25.54 20.20 -4.91
CA ASP A 134 -26.86 20.48 -5.51
C ASP A 134 -26.93 21.79 -6.33
N ALA A 135 -25.78 22.34 -6.75
CA ALA A 135 -25.71 23.65 -7.45
C ALA A 135 -26.53 23.76 -8.75
N HIS A 136 -26.99 22.65 -9.31
CA HIS A 136 -27.86 22.56 -10.48
C HIS A 136 -29.11 21.70 -10.24
N GLY A 137 -29.46 21.41 -8.98
CA GLY A 137 -30.61 20.58 -8.64
C GLY A 137 -30.40 19.09 -8.92
N GLN A 138 -29.16 18.58 -8.85
CA GLN A 138 -28.82 17.16 -9.02
C GLN A 138 -29.38 16.27 -7.90
N VAL A 139 -29.61 16.86 -6.73
CA VAL A 139 -30.11 16.23 -5.51
C VAL A 139 -31.55 16.67 -5.25
N SER A 140 -31.85 17.97 -5.25
CA SER A 140 -33.19 18.48 -4.89
C SER A 140 -34.29 18.14 -5.89
N ASN A 141 -33.97 17.92 -7.17
CA ASN A 141 -34.95 17.48 -8.18
C ASN A 141 -35.03 15.94 -8.34
N THR A 142 -34.53 15.17 -7.37
CA THR A 142 -34.58 13.70 -7.43
C THR A 142 -36.03 13.20 -7.53
N PRO A 143 -36.37 12.33 -8.51
CA PRO A 143 -37.71 11.81 -8.68
C PRO A 143 -38.23 11.07 -7.43
N LEU A 144 -39.44 11.40 -7.01
CA LEU A 144 -40.09 10.78 -5.87
C LEU A 144 -40.80 9.48 -6.24
N GLY A 145 -40.73 8.48 -5.36
CA GLY A 145 -41.43 7.21 -5.46
C GLY A 145 -40.61 6.07 -6.08
N PRO A 146 -41.18 4.85 -6.11
CA PRO A 146 -40.53 3.65 -6.62
C PRO A 146 -40.67 3.50 -8.15
N GLY A 147 -40.08 2.44 -8.69
CA GLY A 147 -40.23 2.02 -10.09
C GLY A 147 -38.98 2.19 -10.97
N PHE A 148 -37.86 2.59 -10.37
CA PHE A 148 -36.56 2.66 -11.04
C PHE A 148 -35.79 1.34 -10.92
N THR A 149 -34.99 1.04 -11.94
CA THR A 149 -34.17 -0.17 -12.08
C THR A 149 -32.69 0.12 -12.30
N GLN A 150 -32.34 1.36 -12.63
CA GLN A 150 -30.96 1.82 -12.72
C GLN A 150 -30.85 3.30 -12.37
N VAL A 151 -29.72 3.72 -11.79
CA VAL A 151 -29.28 5.12 -11.65
C VAL A 151 -27.92 5.33 -12.33
N ALA A 152 -27.66 6.55 -12.81
CA ALA A 152 -26.35 6.98 -13.26
C ALA A 152 -26.13 8.47 -12.97
N ALA A 153 -24.95 8.85 -12.52
CA ALA A 153 -24.59 10.22 -12.16
C ALA A 153 -23.46 10.72 -13.06
N GLY A 154 -23.64 11.89 -13.66
CA GLY A 154 -22.63 12.55 -14.49
C GLY A 154 -22.05 13.77 -13.78
N ARG A 155 -21.51 14.74 -14.54
CA ARG A 155 -20.91 15.94 -13.92
C ARG A 155 -21.91 16.82 -13.17
N TRP A 156 -23.05 17.06 -13.80
CA TRP A 156 -24.10 17.98 -13.32
C TRP A 156 -25.52 17.45 -13.60
N VAL A 157 -25.63 16.20 -14.03
CA VAL A 157 -26.87 15.54 -14.44
C VAL A 157 -26.96 14.20 -13.73
N SER A 158 -28.19 13.81 -13.42
CA SER A 158 -28.56 12.52 -12.87
C SER A 158 -29.55 11.86 -13.83
N LEU A 159 -29.38 10.56 -14.07
CA LEU A 159 -30.25 9.74 -14.90
C LEU A 159 -30.83 8.58 -14.09
N ALA A 160 -32.05 8.17 -14.42
CA ALA A 160 -32.63 6.94 -13.94
C ALA A 160 -33.39 6.21 -15.04
N LEU A 161 -33.30 4.87 -15.04
CA LEU A 161 -34.08 3.99 -15.91
C LEU A 161 -35.27 3.43 -15.12
N ARG A 162 -36.46 3.47 -15.69
CA ARG A 162 -37.66 2.83 -15.13
C ARG A 162 -37.79 1.36 -15.56
N SER A 163 -38.58 0.60 -14.82
CA SER A 163 -38.94 -0.78 -15.15
C SER A 163 -39.71 -0.95 -16.48
N ASP A 164 -40.34 0.10 -16.99
CA ASP A 164 -40.93 0.13 -18.35
C ASP A 164 -39.90 0.43 -19.47
N GLY A 165 -38.65 0.67 -19.11
CA GLY A 165 -37.57 1.04 -20.02
C GLY A 165 -37.62 2.49 -20.49
N SER A 166 -38.33 3.39 -19.80
CA SER A 166 -38.27 4.85 -20.01
C SER A 166 -37.17 5.52 -19.16
N ILE A 167 -36.67 6.67 -19.61
CA ILE A 167 -35.58 7.41 -18.95
C ILE A 167 -36.15 8.64 -18.22
N VAL A 168 -35.56 8.96 -17.07
CA VAL A 168 -35.70 10.27 -16.40
C VAL A 168 -34.33 10.90 -16.29
N SER A 169 -34.25 12.21 -16.56
CA SER A 169 -33.05 13.03 -16.39
C SER A 169 -33.40 14.24 -15.52
N TRP A 170 -32.49 14.64 -14.62
CA TRP A 170 -32.61 15.87 -13.83
C TRP A 170 -31.24 16.49 -13.55
N GLY A 171 -31.22 17.76 -13.14
CA GLY A 171 -30.00 18.55 -12.98
C GLY A 171 -29.84 19.62 -14.05
N HIS A 172 -28.60 19.89 -14.45
CA HIS A 172 -28.24 20.98 -15.36
C HIS A 172 -28.66 20.74 -16.82
N ASP A 173 -29.40 21.67 -17.42
CA ASP A 173 -29.87 21.56 -18.81
C ASP A 173 -29.19 22.49 -19.84
N GLY A 174 -28.14 23.23 -19.47
CA GLY A 174 -27.45 24.16 -20.40
C GLY A 174 -26.75 23.52 -21.61
N TYR A 175 -26.75 22.19 -21.72
CA TYR A 175 -26.31 21.42 -22.91
C TYR A 175 -27.43 20.51 -23.46
N GLY A 176 -28.67 20.69 -23.03
CA GLY A 176 -29.81 19.83 -23.38
C GLY A 176 -29.76 18.43 -22.74
N LEU A 177 -29.11 18.28 -21.59
CA LEU A 177 -28.96 16.99 -20.89
C LEU A 177 -30.30 16.45 -20.35
N VAL A 178 -31.24 17.34 -20.05
CA VAL A 178 -32.58 17.04 -19.55
C VAL A 178 -33.62 17.22 -20.66
N SER A 179 -33.62 18.35 -21.37
CA SER A 179 -34.63 18.65 -22.40
C SER A 179 -34.55 17.75 -23.64
N ASN A 180 -33.37 17.24 -24.01
CA ASN A 180 -33.22 16.30 -25.13
C ASN A 180 -33.22 14.82 -24.69
N THR A 181 -33.72 14.50 -23.48
CA THR A 181 -33.83 13.12 -23.01
C THR A 181 -34.65 12.27 -24.01
N PRO A 182 -34.15 11.11 -24.48
CA PRO A 182 -34.86 10.28 -25.43
C PRO A 182 -36.23 9.82 -24.92
N VAL A 183 -37.28 10.18 -25.66
CA VAL A 183 -38.66 9.82 -25.33
C VAL A 183 -38.97 8.37 -25.77
N GLY A 184 -39.76 7.67 -24.96
CA GLY A 184 -40.25 6.32 -25.22
C GLY A 184 -39.69 5.28 -24.26
N THR A 185 -39.89 4.00 -24.60
CA THR A 185 -39.53 2.84 -23.78
C THR A 185 -38.50 1.95 -24.51
N GLY A 186 -38.13 0.83 -23.88
CA GLY A 186 -37.24 -0.18 -24.46
C GLY A 186 -35.74 0.12 -24.31
N PHE A 187 -35.37 1.07 -23.43
CA PHE A 187 -34.01 1.21 -22.95
C PHE A 187 -33.70 0.18 -21.85
N THR A 188 -32.47 -0.31 -21.83
CA THR A 188 -31.97 -1.34 -20.90
C THR A 188 -30.75 -0.89 -20.12
N GLN A 189 -30.12 0.22 -20.49
CA GLN A 189 -29.04 0.84 -19.73
C GLN A 189 -29.03 2.35 -19.97
N VAL A 190 -28.67 3.13 -18.94
CA VAL A 190 -28.28 4.55 -19.02
C VAL A 190 -26.85 4.75 -18.51
N SER A 191 -26.16 5.76 -19.03
CA SER A 191 -24.85 6.22 -18.55
C SER A 191 -24.74 7.74 -18.73
N ALA A 192 -24.18 8.43 -17.74
CA ALA A 192 -24.14 9.88 -17.66
C ALA A 192 -22.69 10.36 -17.63
N GLY A 193 -22.28 11.14 -18.62
CA GLY A 193 -20.91 11.61 -18.77
C GLY A 193 -20.69 13.03 -18.25
N GLY A 194 -19.63 13.66 -18.75
CA GLY A 194 -19.25 15.03 -18.36
C GLY A 194 -20.25 16.08 -18.84
N ARG A 195 -20.63 16.02 -20.12
CA ARG A 195 -21.58 16.95 -20.76
C ARG A 195 -22.43 16.28 -21.85
N HIS A 196 -22.56 14.96 -21.79
CA HIS A 196 -23.41 14.15 -22.66
C HIS A 196 -23.88 12.92 -21.90
N CYS A 197 -24.90 12.27 -22.44
CA CYS A 197 -25.54 11.09 -21.86
C CYS A 197 -25.70 10.03 -22.95
N LEU A 198 -25.66 8.76 -22.54
CA LEU A 198 -25.87 7.58 -23.39
C LEU A 198 -26.99 6.71 -22.83
N ALA A 199 -27.74 6.08 -23.72
CA ALA A 199 -28.68 5.03 -23.36
C ALA A 199 -28.65 3.89 -24.39
N LEU A 200 -28.64 2.65 -23.88
CA LEU A 200 -28.69 1.43 -24.68
C LEU A 200 -30.13 0.93 -24.80
N ARG A 201 -30.55 0.53 -25.99
CA ARG A 201 -31.84 -0.14 -26.24
C ARG A 201 -31.68 -1.65 -26.23
N ALA A 202 -32.75 -2.39 -25.92
CA ALA A 202 -32.78 -3.85 -25.94
C ALA A 202 -32.36 -4.50 -27.28
N GLY A 203 -32.51 -3.78 -28.40
CA GLY A 203 -32.00 -4.19 -29.72
C GLY A 203 -30.50 -3.93 -29.95
N GLY A 204 -29.77 -3.50 -28.92
CA GLY A 204 -28.36 -3.19 -28.95
C GLY A 204 -28.00 -1.94 -29.75
N SER A 205 -28.89 -0.95 -29.86
CA SER A 205 -28.64 0.36 -30.48
C SER A 205 -28.53 1.46 -29.42
N ILE A 206 -27.73 2.49 -29.71
CA ILE A 206 -27.37 3.54 -28.76
C ILE A 206 -28.13 4.83 -29.10
N ALA A 207 -28.67 5.50 -28.09
CA ALA A 207 -29.08 6.90 -28.16
C ALA A 207 -28.08 7.75 -27.36
N ALA A 208 -27.62 8.85 -27.96
CA ALA A 208 -26.73 9.82 -27.33
C ALA A 208 -27.33 11.22 -27.42
N TRP A 209 -27.16 12.04 -26.37
CA TRP A 209 -27.63 13.42 -26.34
C TRP A 209 -26.76 14.30 -25.43
N GLY A 210 -26.80 15.61 -25.64
CA GLY A 210 -26.00 16.59 -24.89
C GLY A 210 -25.07 17.42 -25.77
N GLN A 211 -23.93 17.83 -25.21
CA GLN A 211 -22.86 18.53 -25.94
C GLN A 211 -22.17 17.60 -26.93
N ASP A 212 -21.85 18.12 -28.13
CA ASP A 212 -21.20 17.38 -29.21
C ASP A 212 -19.88 18.03 -29.71
N GLY A 213 -19.26 18.87 -28.88
CA GLY A 213 -18.06 19.65 -29.27
C GLY A 213 -16.81 18.82 -29.58
N SER A 214 -16.81 17.54 -29.20
CA SER A 214 -15.77 16.55 -29.46
C SER A 214 -16.31 15.37 -30.29
N GLY A 215 -17.53 15.48 -30.86
CA GLY A 215 -18.18 14.39 -31.60
C GLY A 215 -18.74 13.26 -30.73
N GLN A 216 -18.84 13.43 -29.41
CA GLN A 216 -19.30 12.41 -28.47
C GLN A 216 -20.78 11.99 -28.65
N VAL A 217 -21.56 12.77 -29.42
CA VAL A 217 -22.95 12.46 -29.79
C VAL A 217 -23.04 12.12 -31.29
N SER A 218 -22.50 12.94 -32.20
CA SER A 218 -22.64 12.74 -33.66
C SER A 218 -21.87 11.54 -34.20
N ASN A 219 -20.74 11.16 -33.58
CA ASN A 219 -19.98 9.97 -33.96
C ASN A 219 -20.52 8.67 -33.33
N THR A 220 -21.68 8.70 -32.66
CA THR A 220 -22.29 7.50 -32.06
C THR A 220 -22.44 6.39 -33.11
N PRO A 221 -21.89 5.18 -32.88
CA PRO A 221 -21.96 4.10 -33.84
C PRO A 221 -23.39 3.73 -34.24
N ARG A 222 -23.66 3.72 -35.56
CA ARG A 222 -24.96 3.30 -36.13
C ARG A 222 -25.17 1.78 -36.14
N ALA A 223 -24.19 1.02 -35.67
CA ALA A 223 -24.30 -0.44 -35.55
C ALA A 223 -25.33 -0.84 -34.47
N THR A 224 -25.81 -2.07 -34.56
CA THR A 224 -26.60 -2.72 -33.51
C THR A 224 -25.76 -3.84 -32.87
N ARG A 225 -26.29 -4.48 -31.81
CA ARG A 225 -25.61 -5.50 -30.98
C ARG A 225 -24.57 -4.97 -29.98
N PHE A 226 -24.74 -3.76 -29.48
CA PHE A 226 -24.08 -3.34 -28.24
C PHE A 226 -24.75 -3.96 -27.01
N THR A 227 -23.97 -4.33 -26.00
CA THR A 227 -24.39 -4.94 -24.73
C THR A 227 -24.15 -4.03 -23.52
N GLN A 228 -23.24 -3.07 -23.64
CA GLN A 228 -22.97 -2.05 -22.62
C GLN A 228 -22.62 -0.71 -23.28
N VAL A 229 -22.93 0.40 -22.60
CA VAL A 229 -22.41 1.74 -22.89
C VAL A 229 -21.80 2.36 -21.62
N SER A 230 -20.80 3.24 -21.80
CA SER A 230 -20.18 4.02 -20.72
C SER A 230 -19.79 5.41 -21.24
N ALA A 231 -20.13 6.47 -20.49
CA ALA A 231 -19.94 7.86 -20.89
C ALA A 231 -18.92 8.53 -19.95
N GLY A 232 -17.77 8.95 -20.49
CA GLY A 232 -16.76 9.69 -19.76
C GLY A 232 -16.96 11.21 -19.84
N ARG A 233 -15.91 11.99 -19.56
CA ARG A 233 -15.99 13.47 -19.57
C ARG A 233 -16.32 14.06 -20.95
N ARG A 234 -15.65 13.56 -21.99
CA ARG A 234 -15.85 13.91 -23.41
C ARG A 234 -15.69 12.72 -24.37
N LEU A 235 -15.51 11.52 -23.84
CA LEU A 235 -15.46 10.26 -24.57
C LEU A 235 -16.70 9.40 -24.30
N SER A 236 -16.92 8.42 -25.15
CA SER A 236 -17.97 7.43 -25.06
C SER A 236 -17.42 6.06 -25.45
N LEU A 237 -17.79 5.03 -24.70
CA LEU A 237 -17.45 3.63 -24.95
C LEU A 237 -18.72 2.80 -25.13
N ALA A 238 -18.64 1.75 -25.93
CA ALA A 238 -19.66 0.71 -26.01
C ALA A 238 -19.05 -0.68 -26.23
N LEU A 239 -19.56 -1.67 -25.51
CA LEU A 239 -19.18 -3.07 -25.63
C LEU A 239 -20.11 -3.75 -26.63
N ARG A 240 -19.56 -4.50 -27.59
CA ARG A 240 -20.34 -5.32 -28.52
C ARG A 240 -20.62 -6.70 -27.93
N ALA A 241 -21.65 -7.37 -28.45
CA ALA A 241 -22.00 -8.75 -28.09
C ALA A 241 -20.93 -9.80 -28.45
N ASP A 242 -19.95 -9.44 -29.28
CA ASP A 242 -18.74 -10.24 -29.56
C ASP A 242 -17.56 -9.87 -28.64
N GLY A 243 -17.80 -9.10 -27.58
CA GLY A 243 -16.79 -8.69 -26.60
C GLY A 243 -15.74 -7.71 -27.14
N SER A 244 -15.98 -7.05 -28.27
CA SER A 244 -15.12 -5.99 -28.82
C SER A 244 -15.57 -4.57 -28.45
N ILE A 245 -14.64 -3.62 -28.44
CA ILE A 245 -14.87 -2.24 -27.97
C ILE A 245 -15.16 -1.29 -29.13
N ALA A 246 -16.09 -0.35 -28.93
CA ALA A 246 -16.24 0.86 -29.73
C ALA A 246 -15.98 2.09 -28.86
N SER A 247 -15.20 3.03 -29.37
CA SER A 247 -14.88 4.30 -28.73
C SER A 247 -15.15 5.46 -29.69
N TRP A 248 -15.60 6.60 -29.15
CA TRP A 248 -15.77 7.84 -29.91
C TRP A 248 -15.79 9.06 -28.98
N GLY A 249 -15.47 10.24 -29.52
CA GLY A 249 -15.40 11.50 -28.77
C GLY A 249 -14.02 12.14 -28.85
N GLU A 250 -13.62 12.79 -27.75
CA GLU A 250 -12.29 13.39 -27.60
C GLU A 250 -11.16 12.34 -27.62
N ASP A 251 -10.07 12.63 -28.34
CA ASP A 251 -8.92 11.71 -28.51
C ASP A 251 -7.55 12.38 -28.21
N SER A 252 -7.54 13.55 -27.54
CA SER A 252 -6.29 14.23 -27.15
C SER A 252 -5.40 13.40 -26.21
N SER A 253 -5.98 12.37 -25.59
CA SER A 253 -5.36 11.45 -24.65
C SER A 253 -5.31 10.01 -25.21
N GLY A 254 -5.48 9.80 -26.52
CA GLY A 254 -5.43 8.46 -27.13
C GLY A 254 -6.57 7.51 -26.77
N VAL A 255 -7.60 7.95 -26.04
CA VAL A 255 -8.71 7.11 -25.57
C VAL A 255 -9.59 6.54 -26.69
N VAL A 256 -9.52 7.08 -27.92
CA VAL A 256 -10.14 6.53 -29.12
C VAL A 256 -9.10 5.83 -29.99
N SER A 257 -7.97 6.45 -30.29
CA SER A 257 -6.94 5.89 -31.18
C SER A 257 -6.23 4.65 -30.62
N ASN A 258 -6.00 4.57 -29.30
CA ASN A 258 -5.35 3.44 -28.64
C ASN A 258 -6.35 2.41 -28.07
N THR A 259 -7.58 2.35 -28.62
CA THR A 259 -8.62 1.42 -28.13
C THR A 259 -8.17 -0.03 -28.26
N PRO A 260 -8.20 -0.84 -27.17
CA PRO A 260 -7.75 -2.23 -27.19
C PRO A 260 -8.46 -3.09 -28.24
N LEU A 261 -7.66 -3.80 -29.03
CA LEU A 261 -8.16 -4.77 -30.01
C LEU A 261 -8.41 -6.12 -29.33
N GLY A 262 -9.54 -6.77 -29.66
CA GLY A 262 -9.92 -8.07 -29.12
C GLY A 262 -11.42 -8.26 -28.99
N THR A 263 -11.82 -9.44 -28.48
CA THR A 263 -13.21 -9.93 -28.37
C THR A 263 -13.53 -10.55 -27.00
N ASN A 264 -12.63 -10.40 -26.01
CA ASN A 264 -12.77 -11.06 -24.71
C ASN A 264 -13.12 -10.08 -23.58
N PHE A 265 -13.63 -8.89 -23.90
CA PHE A 265 -14.02 -7.89 -22.90
C PHE A 265 -15.45 -8.13 -22.40
N THR A 266 -15.67 -7.95 -21.11
CA THR A 266 -16.94 -8.21 -20.40
C THR A 266 -17.54 -6.96 -19.76
N GLN A 267 -16.73 -5.97 -19.43
CA GLN A 267 -17.17 -4.68 -18.89
C GLN A 267 -16.27 -3.55 -19.35
N LEU A 268 -16.84 -2.34 -19.48
CA LEU A 268 -16.14 -1.08 -19.78
C LEU A 268 -16.47 0.00 -18.74
N ALA A 269 -15.49 0.86 -18.48
CA ALA A 269 -15.63 2.11 -17.75
C ALA A 269 -14.85 3.25 -18.44
N ALA A 270 -15.37 4.48 -18.38
CA ALA A 270 -14.83 5.65 -19.08
C ALA A 270 -14.66 6.82 -18.12
N GLY A 271 -13.42 7.31 -17.95
CA GLY A 271 -13.09 8.37 -17.00
C GLY A 271 -13.10 9.78 -17.60
N ALA A 272 -12.24 10.68 -17.11
CA ALA A 272 -12.04 11.98 -17.77
C ALA A 272 -11.17 11.90 -19.03
N TYR A 273 -10.03 11.20 -18.91
CA TYR A 273 -8.98 11.11 -19.94
C TYR A 273 -8.39 9.69 -20.07
N HIS A 274 -9.02 8.71 -19.41
CA HIS A 274 -8.63 7.30 -19.43
C HIS A 274 -9.87 6.40 -19.61
N SER A 275 -9.64 5.12 -19.83
CA SER A 275 -10.68 4.09 -20.00
C SER A 275 -10.18 2.76 -19.47
N LEU A 276 -11.11 1.95 -18.95
CA LEU A 276 -10.86 0.58 -18.50
C LEU A 276 -11.75 -0.41 -19.23
N ALA A 277 -11.23 -1.61 -19.46
CA ALA A 277 -11.96 -2.77 -19.91
C ALA A 277 -11.58 -3.99 -19.08
N LEU A 278 -12.58 -4.68 -18.53
CA LEU A 278 -12.41 -5.96 -17.86
C LEU A 278 -12.49 -7.09 -18.91
N ARG A 279 -11.63 -8.09 -18.79
CA ARG A 279 -11.63 -9.31 -19.61
C ARG A 279 -12.38 -10.46 -18.93
N ALA A 280 -12.75 -11.47 -19.72
CA ALA A 280 -13.45 -12.67 -19.24
C ALA A 280 -12.64 -13.58 -18.32
N ASP A 281 -11.31 -13.44 -18.31
CA ASP A 281 -10.37 -14.05 -17.36
C ASP A 281 -10.20 -13.23 -16.07
N GLY A 282 -10.88 -12.08 -15.97
CA GLY A 282 -10.77 -11.17 -14.83
C GLY A 282 -9.51 -10.30 -14.85
N SER A 283 -8.77 -10.22 -15.96
CA SER A 283 -7.70 -9.23 -16.15
C SER A 283 -8.27 -7.86 -16.56
N ILE A 284 -7.58 -6.79 -16.16
CA ILE A 284 -7.92 -5.42 -16.55
C ILE A 284 -7.03 -4.96 -17.71
N VAL A 285 -7.59 -4.17 -18.61
CA VAL A 285 -6.84 -3.39 -19.62
C VAL A 285 -7.25 -1.93 -19.50
N SER A 286 -6.26 -1.07 -19.33
CA SER A 286 -6.39 0.38 -19.27
C SER A 286 -5.82 1.00 -20.55
N TRP A 287 -6.33 2.18 -20.94
CA TRP A 287 -5.74 3.01 -21.99
C TRP A 287 -6.17 4.48 -21.85
N GLY A 288 -5.33 5.40 -22.30
CA GLY A 288 -5.61 6.83 -22.28
C GLY A 288 -4.37 7.67 -22.02
N SER A 289 -4.55 8.73 -21.25
CA SER A 289 -3.47 9.56 -20.72
C SER A 289 -2.65 8.81 -19.66
N ASP A 290 -1.34 8.97 -19.73
CA ASP A 290 -0.31 8.70 -18.72
C ASP A 290 0.55 9.99 -18.49
N TYR A 291 -0.07 11.17 -18.62
CA TYR A 291 0.68 12.41 -18.84
C TYR A 291 1.26 13.02 -17.56
N GLU A 292 2.50 12.65 -17.23
CA GLU A 292 3.33 13.37 -16.27
C GLU A 292 3.54 14.86 -16.68
N GLN A 293 3.18 15.75 -15.76
CA GLN A 293 3.45 17.21 -15.68
C GLN A 293 3.47 18.09 -16.95
N VAL A 294 2.57 19.10 -16.96
CA VAL A 294 3.00 20.52 -17.04
C VAL A 294 2.11 21.39 -16.12
N TRP A 295 2.68 21.89 -15.01
CA TRP A 295 2.29 23.04 -14.16
C TRP A 295 0.91 23.75 -14.34
N PRO A 296 0.21 24.11 -13.24
CA PRO A 296 0.11 23.48 -11.92
C PRO A 296 -1.35 23.06 -11.56
N GLU A 297 -1.52 22.35 -10.44
CA GLU A 297 -2.83 22.02 -9.80
C GLU A 297 -3.78 21.03 -10.52
N VAL A 298 -3.28 20.07 -11.28
CA VAL A 298 -4.03 18.81 -11.54
C VAL A 298 -3.08 17.66 -11.94
N SER A 299 -3.10 16.58 -11.17
CA SER A 299 -2.53 15.28 -11.54
C SER A 299 -3.25 14.72 -12.77
N ALA A 300 -2.54 13.98 -13.61
CA ALA A 300 -3.17 13.20 -14.69
C ALA A 300 -3.74 11.89 -14.15
N PRO A 301 -4.69 11.23 -14.84
CA PRO A 301 -4.91 9.82 -14.58
C PRO A 301 -3.67 9.04 -15.05
N ASN A 302 -3.22 8.08 -14.25
CA ASN A 302 -2.13 7.17 -14.59
C ASN A 302 -2.72 5.80 -14.97
N VAL A 303 -2.68 5.49 -16.27
CA VAL A 303 -3.15 4.23 -16.87
C VAL A 303 -2.13 3.11 -16.62
N SER A 304 -0.86 3.48 -16.58
CA SER A 304 0.34 2.76 -16.13
C SER A 304 0.15 1.92 -14.86
N HIS A 305 -0.64 2.43 -13.90
CA HIS A 305 -0.79 1.86 -12.55
C HIS A 305 -1.99 0.95 -12.37
N SER A 306 -2.51 0.40 -13.47
CA SER A 306 -3.61 -0.55 -13.42
C SER A 306 -3.13 -1.91 -12.91
N PRO A 307 -3.82 -2.52 -11.93
CA PRO A 307 -3.29 -3.68 -11.21
C PRO A 307 -3.09 -4.89 -12.13
N ALA A 308 -1.92 -5.51 -12.02
CA ALA A 308 -1.61 -6.77 -12.69
C ALA A 308 -2.36 -7.93 -12.02
N GLY A 309 -2.81 -8.91 -12.81
CA GLY A 309 -3.44 -10.13 -12.32
C GLY A 309 -4.79 -10.45 -12.96
N THR A 310 -5.49 -11.38 -12.33
CA THR A 310 -6.81 -11.91 -12.73
C THR A 310 -7.73 -11.96 -11.52
N GLY A 311 -9.01 -12.31 -11.71
CA GLY A 311 -9.97 -12.39 -10.59
C GLY A 311 -10.71 -11.09 -10.28
N PHE A 312 -10.47 -10.01 -11.04
CA PHE A 312 -11.34 -8.84 -11.02
C PHE A 312 -12.71 -9.17 -11.64
N THR A 313 -13.76 -8.64 -11.01
CA THR A 313 -15.17 -8.88 -11.35
C THR A 313 -15.90 -7.59 -11.74
N GLN A 314 -15.36 -6.44 -11.37
CA GLN A 314 -15.87 -5.13 -11.78
C GLN A 314 -14.75 -4.10 -11.96
N VAL A 315 -14.96 -3.15 -12.86
CA VAL A 315 -14.20 -1.89 -13.00
C VAL A 315 -15.11 -0.65 -12.97
N ALA A 316 -14.58 0.47 -12.50
CA ALA A 316 -15.18 1.81 -12.59
C ALA A 316 -14.08 2.88 -12.77
N CYS A 317 -14.41 3.99 -13.43
CA CYS A 317 -13.51 5.12 -13.68
C CYS A 317 -14.10 6.39 -13.08
N GLY A 318 -13.29 7.13 -12.33
CA GLY A 318 -13.61 8.48 -11.87
C GLY A 318 -13.16 9.52 -12.89
N ALA A 319 -12.98 10.77 -12.45
CA ALA A 319 -12.31 11.74 -13.31
C ALA A 319 -10.85 11.34 -13.54
N LEU A 320 -10.09 11.17 -12.46
CA LEU A 320 -8.63 10.98 -12.48
C LEU A 320 -8.14 9.70 -11.78
N HIS A 321 -9.00 9.03 -11.00
CA HIS A 321 -8.75 7.72 -10.38
C HIS A 321 -9.58 6.62 -11.05
N SER A 322 -9.27 5.37 -10.70
CA SER A 322 -9.91 4.14 -11.14
C SER A 322 -10.16 3.21 -9.97
N LEU A 323 -11.20 2.36 -10.08
CA LEU A 323 -11.56 1.35 -9.08
C LEU A 323 -11.74 -0.02 -9.75
N ALA A 324 -11.36 -1.08 -9.06
CA ALA A 324 -11.69 -2.45 -9.40
C ALA A 324 -12.14 -3.25 -8.16
N LEU A 325 -12.94 -4.28 -8.38
CA LEU A 325 -13.45 -5.18 -7.34
C LEU A 325 -13.11 -6.63 -7.71
N GLY A 326 -12.29 -7.31 -6.92
CA GLY A 326 -11.88 -8.71 -7.13
C GLY A 326 -12.32 -9.65 -6.00
N THR A 327 -12.19 -10.96 -6.20
CA THR A 327 -12.39 -11.96 -5.13
C THR A 327 -11.11 -12.39 -4.45
N ASP A 328 -9.99 -12.25 -5.16
CA ASP A 328 -8.65 -12.65 -4.74
C ASP A 328 -7.66 -11.66 -5.38
N ILE A 329 -7.72 -10.39 -4.96
CA ILE A 329 -6.52 -9.56 -5.05
C ILE A 329 -5.61 -10.15 -3.97
N PRO A 330 -4.44 -10.71 -4.32
CA PRO A 330 -3.53 -11.21 -3.30
C PRO A 330 -3.21 -10.04 -2.38
N ASP A 331 -3.39 -10.23 -1.07
CA ASP A 331 -2.71 -9.38 -0.10
C ASP A 331 -1.22 -9.47 -0.49
N GLY A 332 -0.66 -8.37 -0.99
CA GLY A 332 0.67 -8.34 -1.59
C GLY A 332 1.67 -8.98 -0.61
N ALA A 333 2.59 -9.79 -1.14
CA ALA A 333 3.61 -10.43 -0.31
C ALA A 333 4.39 -9.34 0.43
N GLN A 334 4.04 -9.13 1.72
CA GLN A 334 4.13 -7.84 2.41
C GLN A 334 5.30 -6.98 1.96
N ASP A 335 5.00 -5.84 1.35
CA ASP A 335 6.02 -5.05 0.67
C ASP A 335 7.17 -4.71 1.60
N GLU A 336 8.38 -5.09 1.18
CA GLU A 336 9.61 -4.88 1.95
C GLU A 336 9.85 -3.37 2.17
N ILE A 337 9.33 -2.54 1.27
CA ILE A 337 9.21 -1.08 1.43
C ILE A 337 7.73 -0.72 1.39
N VAL A 338 7.24 -0.02 2.42
CA VAL A 338 5.93 0.63 2.42
C VAL A 338 6.14 2.13 2.25
N SER A 339 5.44 2.72 1.29
CA SER A 339 5.48 4.15 1.01
C SER A 339 4.08 4.75 1.18
N TRP A 340 3.99 6.00 1.63
CA TRP A 340 2.71 6.70 1.80
C TRP A 340 2.89 8.22 1.72
N GLY A 341 1.78 8.94 1.57
CA GLY A 341 1.76 10.39 1.40
C GLY A 341 1.60 10.82 -0.07
N GLY A 342 2.08 12.02 -0.41
CA GLY A 342 1.87 12.61 -1.72
C GLY A 342 2.59 11.88 -2.85
N ASP A 343 1.88 11.64 -3.95
CA ASP A 343 2.30 10.76 -5.05
C ASP A 343 2.29 11.44 -6.43
N HIS A 344 2.42 12.77 -6.46
CA HIS A 344 2.27 13.60 -7.67
C HIS A 344 3.28 13.33 -8.80
N ALA A 345 4.31 12.53 -8.54
CA ALA A 345 5.32 12.10 -9.48
C ALA A 345 5.66 10.60 -9.30
N ASP A 346 4.73 9.80 -8.80
CA ASP A 346 4.85 8.36 -8.55
C ASP A 346 5.91 7.96 -7.50
N GLN A 347 6.22 8.85 -6.54
CA GLN A 347 7.18 8.61 -5.45
C GLN A 347 6.69 7.66 -4.34
N VAL A 348 5.38 7.37 -4.30
CA VAL A 348 4.72 6.37 -3.48
C VAL A 348 4.31 5.17 -4.33
N TRP A 349 3.62 5.36 -5.46
CA TRP A 349 3.16 4.24 -6.29
C TRP A 349 4.29 3.51 -7.01
N GLY A 350 5.34 4.22 -7.43
CA GLY A 350 6.53 3.63 -8.05
C GLY A 350 7.40 2.77 -7.11
N THR A 351 6.91 2.46 -5.90
CA THR A 351 7.65 1.67 -4.91
C THR A 351 8.01 0.30 -5.48
N PRO A 352 9.30 -0.07 -5.51
CA PRO A 352 9.73 -1.29 -6.14
C PRO A 352 9.41 -2.52 -5.27
N GLU A 353 8.52 -3.37 -5.75
CA GLU A 353 8.29 -4.70 -5.19
C GLU A 353 9.57 -5.57 -5.23
N GLY A 354 9.71 -6.48 -4.25
CA GLY A 354 10.67 -7.59 -4.27
C GLY A 354 12.14 -7.23 -4.56
N GLY A 355 12.86 -6.66 -3.60
CA GLY A 355 14.24 -6.17 -3.84
C GLY A 355 15.35 -6.70 -2.94
N SER A 356 15.05 -7.36 -1.81
CA SER A 356 16.06 -7.66 -0.79
C SER A 356 16.72 -6.37 -0.26
N PHE A 357 15.90 -5.36 0.04
CA PHE A 357 16.33 -4.03 0.45
C PHE A 357 17.00 -3.98 1.83
N THR A 358 17.91 -3.04 2.01
CA THR A 358 18.69 -2.81 3.23
C THR A 358 18.72 -1.35 3.68
N GLN A 359 18.31 -0.42 2.82
CA GLN A 359 18.15 1.00 3.17
C GLN A 359 17.11 1.66 2.28
N VAL A 360 16.31 2.57 2.82
CA VAL A 360 15.48 3.56 2.10
C VAL A 360 15.96 4.99 2.36
N ALA A 361 15.72 5.89 1.39
CA ALA A 361 15.94 7.33 1.52
C ALA A 361 14.92 8.12 0.68
N GLY A 362 14.26 9.11 1.29
CA GLY A 362 13.34 10.03 0.62
C GLY A 362 14.05 11.31 0.17
N GLY A 363 13.83 11.73 -1.07
CA GLY A 363 14.23 13.02 -1.62
C GLY A 363 13.07 14.02 -1.64
N GLY A 364 13.18 15.06 -2.46
CA GLY A 364 12.11 16.08 -2.58
C GLY A 364 10.79 15.50 -3.07
N GLU A 365 10.80 14.94 -4.27
CA GLU A 365 9.65 14.29 -4.93
C GLU A 365 10.07 12.93 -5.54
N HIS A 366 11.15 12.33 -5.03
CA HIS A 366 11.69 11.04 -5.48
C HIS A 366 12.17 10.21 -4.29
N SER A 367 12.44 8.93 -4.54
CA SER A 367 12.78 7.92 -3.54
C SER A 367 13.92 7.04 -4.01
N LEU A 368 14.76 6.59 -3.08
CA LEU A 368 15.86 5.66 -3.32
C LEU A 368 15.76 4.45 -2.37
N ALA A 369 16.15 3.28 -2.86
CA ALA A 369 16.36 2.10 -2.03
C ALA A 369 17.63 1.34 -2.43
N LEU A 370 18.41 0.94 -1.43
CA LEU A 370 19.60 0.11 -1.57
C LEU A 370 19.22 -1.35 -1.36
N ARG A 371 19.71 -2.24 -2.24
CA ARG A 371 19.57 -3.70 -2.11
C ARG A 371 20.76 -4.32 -1.40
N ALA A 372 20.58 -5.54 -0.89
CA ALA A 372 21.62 -6.31 -0.22
C ALA A 372 22.83 -6.67 -1.11
N ASP A 373 22.66 -6.67 -2.44
CA ASP A 373 23.78 -6.81 -3.40
C ASP A 373 24.54 -5.49 -3.63
N GLY A 374 24.06 -4.39 -3.04
CA GLY A 374 24.60 -3.04 -3.20
C GLY A 374 24.19 -2.35 -4.50
N SER A 375 23.12 -2.79 -5.17
CA SER A 375 22.48 -2.08 -6.30
C SER A 375 21.36 -1.15 -5.81
N ILE A 376 20.97 -0.17 -6.64
CA ILE A 376 20.06 0.91 -6.24
C ILE A 376 18.78 0.84 -7.10
N ALA A 377 17.60 0.93 -6.47
CA ALA A 377 16.39 1.40 -7.14
C ALA A 377 16.18 2.89 -6.85
N ALA A 378 15.67 3.59 -7.84
CA ALA A 378 15.17 4.94 -7.73
C ALA A 378 13.80 5.00 -8.42
N TRP A 379 12.88 5.78 -7.86
CA TRP A 379 11.55 6.03 -8.41
C TRP A 379 11.05 7.40 -7.98
N GLY A 380 9.95 7.87 -8.58
CA GLY A 380 9.45 9.22 -8.39
C GLY A 380 9.93 10.20 -9.47
N TYR A 381 9.91 11.49 -9.14
CA TYR A 381 10.20 12.60 -10.05
C TYR A 381 11.60 12.55 -10.71
N ASP A 382 11.67 12.80 -12.02
CA ASP A 382 12.92 12.65 -12.81
C ASP A 382 13.29 13.83 -13.74
N ASN A 383 12.64 15.00 -13.64
CA ASN A 383 12.95 16.12 -14.57
C ASN A 383 14.39 16.68 -14.48
N TYR A 384 15.18 16.29 -13.47
CA TYR A 384 16.60 16.59 -13.36
C TYR A 384 17.50 15.35 -13.51
N GLY A 385 16.92 14.20 -13.86
CA GLY A 385 17.64 12.94 -14.05
C GLY A 385 18.07 12.26 -12.74
N GLN A 386 17.37 12.54 -11.62
CA GLN A 386 17.66 12.00 -10.30
C GLN A 386 17.20 10.53 -10.13
N VAL A 387 16.39 10.01 -11.05
CA VAL A 387 15.98 8.62 -11.18
C VAL A 387 16.63 7.97 -12.41
N SER A 388 16.53 8.54 -13.61
CA SER A 388 17.04 7.92 -14.85
C SER A 388 18.57 7.83 -14.96
N ASN A 389 19.32 8.71 -14.28
CA ASN A 389 20.79 8.60 -14.21
C ASN A 389 21.28 7.77 -13.00
N THR A 390 20.41 6.97 -12.38
CA THR A 390 20.81 6.09 -11.27
C THR A 390 21.95 5.16 -11.68
N PRO A 391 23.06 5.11 -10.93
CA PRO A 391 24.21 4.28 -11.29
C PRO A 391 23.86 2.80 -11.38
N VAL A 392 24.13 2.19 -12.55
CA VAL A 392 23.87 0.77 -12.79
C VAL A 392 24.95 -0.11 -12.15
N GLY A 393 24.52 -1.13 -11.40
CA GLY A 393 25.36 -2.19 -10.87
C GLY A 393 25.55 -2.16 -9.34
N PRO A 394 26.15 -3.22 -8.77
CA PRO A 394 26.31 -3.40 -7.33
C PRO A 394 27.48 -2.61 -6.73
N GLY A 395 27.68 -2.77 -5.42
CA GLY A 395 28.85 -2.27 -4.68
C GLY A 395 28.68 -0.92 -3.98
N PHE A 396 27.45 -0.43 -3.88
CA PHE A 396 27.09 0.67 -2.98
C PHE A 396 26.75 0.15 -1.58
N THR A 397 27.03 0.96 -0.56
CA THR A 397 26.84 0.63 0.87
C THR A 397 25.94 1.63 1.60
N GLN A 398 25.63 2.76 0.98
CA GLN A 398 24.66 3.73 1.47
C GLN A 398 24.09 4.56 0.31
N VAL A 399 22.83 4.97 0.44
CA VAL A 399 22.18 6.00 -0.39
C VAL A 399 21.69 7.18 0.46
N ALA A 400 21.60 8.36 -0.14
CA ALA A 400 20.93 9.54 0.41
C ALA A 400 20.34 10.38 -0.73
N ALA A 401 19.22 11.07 -0.49
CA ALA A 401 18.53 11.86 -1.50
C ALA A 401 18.33 13.31 -1.01
N GLY A 402 18.59 14.27 -1.89
CA GLY A 402 18.29 15.69 -1.70
C GLY A 402 17.01 16.08 -2.43
N ARG A 403 16.82 17.38 -2.71
CA ARG A 403 15.57 17.83 -3.35
C ARG A 403 15.46 17.40 -4.82
N HIS A 404 16.55 17.54 -5.57
CA HIS A 404 16.63 17.22 -7.01
C HIS A 404 17.89 16.39 -7.37
N HIS A 405 18.59 15.85 -6.37
CA HIS A 405 19.83 15.09 -6.55
C HIS A 405 19.88 13.89 -5.62
N SER A 406 20.78 12.96 -5.93
CA SER A 406 20.93 11.68 -5.26
C SER A 406 22.41 11.39 -5.02
N LEU A 407 22.73 10.72 -3.92
CA LEU A 407 24.07 10.34 -3.49
C LEU A 407 24.13 8.84 -3.22
N ALA A 408 25.26 8.22 -3.53
CA ALA A 408 25.59 6.86 -3.10
C ALA A 408 27.05 6.74 -2.67
N LEU A 409 27.28 6.02 -1.57
CA LEU A 409 28.59 5.67 -1.05
C LEU A 409 28.97 4.27 -1.51
N ARG A 410 30.22 4.07 -1.93
CA ARG A 410 30.79 2.75 -2.27
C ARG A 410 31.55 2.15 -1.09
N ALA A 411 31.76 0.83 -1.13
CA ALA A 411 32.53 0.10 -0.11
C ALA A 411 34.01 0.53 0.01
N ASP A 412 34.58 1.19 -1.00
CA ASP A 412 35.92 1.80 -0.94
C ASP A 412 35.92 3.22 -0.33
N GLY A 413 34.74 3.72 0.07
CA GLY A 413 34.52 5.05 0.62
C GLY A 413 34.57 6.17 -0.42
N SER A 414 34.41 5.88 -1.72
CA SER A 414 34.16 6.88 -2.77
C SER A 414 32.66 7.20 -2.91
N ILE A 415 32.35 8.40 -3.42
CA ILE A 415 30.98 8.91 -3.55
C ILE A 415 30.62 9.05 -5.04
N VAL A 416 29.37 8.69 -5.38
CA VAL A 416 28.75 9.00 -6.66
C VAL A 416 27.54 9.89 -6.41
N SER A 417 27.39 10.95 -7.22
CA SER A 417 26.24 11.86 -7.17
C SER A 417 25.60 11.95 -8.55
N TRP A 418 24.28 12.10 -8.62
CA TRP A 418 23.53 12.28 -9.87
C TRP A 418 22.27 13.13 -9.65
N GLY A 419 21.62 13.54 -10.74
CA GLY A 419 20.49 14.47 -10.74
C GLY A 419 20.90 15.91 -11.06
N GLY A 420 20.13 16.88 -10.54
CA GLY A 420 20.27 18.30 -10.84
C GLY A 420 21.54 18.93 -10.23
N ASP A 421 22.27 19.70 -11.06
CA ASP A 421 23.57 20.26 -10.69
C ASP A 421 23.61 21.81 -10.63
N SER A 422 22.46 22.47 -10.56
CA SER A 422 22.39 23.95 -10.54
C SER A 422 23.11 24.59 -9.34
N SER A 423 23.26 23.85 -8.25
CA SER A 423 24.03 24.24 -7.05
C SER A 423 25.41 23.57 -6.96
N GLY A 424 25.85 22.83 -7.99
CA GLY A 424 27.14 22.16 -8.00
C GLY A 424 27.23 20.90 -7.10
N VAL A 425 26.10 20.27 -6.77
CA VAL A 425 26.04 19.06 -5.92
C VAL A 425 26.54 17.79 -6.63
N VAL A 426 26.56 17.77 -7.97
CA VAL A 426 27.10 16.69 -8.78
C VAL A 426 28.52 17.04 -9.25
N SER A 427 28.73 18.23 -9.81
CA SER A 427 30.03 18.63 -10.37
C SER A 427 31.14 18.83 -9.32
N ASN A 428 30.80 19.16 -8.06
CA ASN A 428 31.79 19.29 -6.98
C ASN A 428 31.86 18.06 -6.06
N THR A 429 31.35 16.90 -6.49
CA THR A 429 31.42 15.65 -5.70
C THR A 429 32.88 15.33 -5.32
N PRO A 430 33.19 15.10 -4.03
CA PRO A 430 34.56 14.85 -3.59
C PRO A 430 35.18 13.61 -4.24
N LEU A 431 36.27 13.79 -5.00
CA LEU A 431 37.04 12.72 -5.65
C LEU A 431 37.90 11.87 -4.69
N ALA A 432 37.75 12.07 -3.37
CA ALA A 432 38.50 11.36 -2.35
C ALA A 432 37.79 10.07 -1.92
N THR A 433 38.55 9.12 -1.39
CA THR A 433 38.03 7.91 -0.74
C THR A 433 38.03 8.05 0.78
N GLY A 434 37.61 7.01 1.50
CA GLY A 434 37.62 6.94 2.97
C GLY A 434 36.46 7.67 3.66
N PHE A 435 35.38 7.97 2.93
CA PHE A 435 34.11 8.36 3.52
C PHE A 435 33.37 7.13 4.09
N THR A 436 32.65 7.34 5.19
CA THR A 436 31.90 6.30 5.92
C THR A 436 30.41 6.64 6.05
N GLN A 437 30.00 7.87 5.75
CA GLN A 437 28.61 8.27 5.65
C GLN A 437 28.44 9.34 4.58
N VAL A 438 27.31 9.34 3.87
CA VAL A 438 26.77 10.45 3.08
C VAL A 438 25.43 10.93 3.65
N ALA A 439 25.15 12.22 3.51
CA ALA A 439 23.82 12.80 3.74
C ALA A 439 23.60 13.94 2.74
N ALA A 440 22.33 14.22 2.41
CA ALA A 440 21.95 15.31 1.52
C ALA A 440 21.03 16.28 2.26
N GLY A 441 21.12 17.57 1.92
CA GLY A 441 20.05 18.53 2.18
C GLY A 441 19.32 18.87 0.88
N SER A 442 18.53 19.96 0.84
CA SER A 442 17.79 20.29 -0.38
C SER A 442 18.71 20.53 -1.59
N TYR A 443 19.80 21.29 -1.40
CA TYR A 443 20.71 21.69 -2.48
C TYR A 443 22.20 21.62 -2.11
N HIS A 444 22.53 20.99 -0.98
CA HIS A 444 23.89 20.72 -0.54
C HIS A 444 24.02 19.24 -0.13
N SER A 445 25.26 18.81 0.08
CA SER A 445 25.61 17.43 0.40
C SER A 445 26.72 17.39 1.43
N LEU A 446 26.69 16.37 2.28
CA LEU A 446 27.61 16.15 3.40
C LEU A 446 28.21 14.75 3.29
N ALA A 447 29.47 14.60 3.68
CA ALA A 447 30.11 13.31 3.86
C ALA A 447 31.00 13.29 5.11
N LEU A 448 30.88 12.20 5.86
CA LEU A 448 31.70 11.93 7.06
C LEU A 448 32.85 10.98 6.69
N ARG A 449 34.05 11.27 7.19
CA ARG A 449 35.24 10.40 7.05
C ARG A 449 35.39 9.46 8.24
N ALA A 450 36.15 8.38 8.04
CA ALA A 450 36.51 7.44 9.10
C ALA A 450 37.30 8.06 10.28
N ASP A 451 37.94 9.21 10.08
CA ASP A 451 38.59 9.98 11.17
C ASP A 451 37.62 10.90 11.92
N GLY A 452 36.33 10.92 11.53
CA GLY A 452 35.29 11.75 12.08
C GLY A 452 35.33 13.21 11.62
N SER A 453 36.00 13.54 10.52
CA SER A 453 35.95 14.87 9.89
C SER A 453 34.90 14.94 8.77
N ILE A 454 34.36 16.15 8.52
CA ILE A 454 33.24 16.38 7.60
C ILE A 454 33.72 17.11 6.34
N VAL A 455 33.14 16.74 5.19
CA VAL A 455 33.25 17.48 3.93
C VAL A 455 31.84 17.84 3.46
N SER A 456 31.63 19.10 3.09
CA SER A 456 30.36 19.59 2.55
C SER A 456 30.58 20.18 1.16
N TRP A 457 29.59 20.08 0.26
CA TRP A 457 29.61 20.68 -1.07
C TRP A 457 28.20 20.98 -1.59
N GLY A 458 28.10 21.86 -2.59
CA GLY A 458 26.83 22.30 -3.17
C GLY A 458 26.52 23.76 -2.86
N ASN A 459 25.25 24.03 -2.54
CA ASN A 459 24.78 25.36 -2.16
C ASN A 459 25.45 25.91 -0.89
N ASP A 460 25.63 27.23 -0.81
CA ASP A 460 26.30 27.93 0.28
C ASP A 460 25.78 29.37 0.46
N HIS A 461 24.49 29.62 0.18
CA HIS A 461 23.93 30.99 0.30
C HIS A 461 23.81 31.44 1.76
N ASP A 462 23.62 30.49 2.67
CA ASP A 462 23.42 30.71 4.11
C ASP A 462 24.52 30.04 4.95
N GLY A 463 25.58 29.57 4.29
CA GLY A 463 26.78 29.03 4.91
C GLY A 463 26.74 27.52 5.16
N GLU A 464 25.91 26.78 4.43
CA GLU A 464 25.75 25.31 4.54
C GLU A 464 27.06 24.55 4.25
N VAL A 465 27.97 25.15 3.47
CA VAL A 465 29.29 24.59 3.14
C VAL A 465 30.40 25.37 3.84
N SER A 466 30.41 26.69 3.79
CA SER A 466 31.49 27.53 4.34
C SER A 466 31.58 27.51 5.87
N ASN A 467 30.48 27.23 6.59
CA ASN A 467 30.49 27.06 8.05
C ASN A 467 30.66 25.60 8.50
N THR A 468 31.09 24.69 7.62
CA THR A 468 31.34 23.28 7.97
C THR A 468 32.31 23.16 9.15
N PRO A 469 31.96 22.43 10.23
CA PRO A 469 32.83 22.27 11.40
C PRO A 469 34.18 21.66 11.06
N VAL A 470 35.26 22.32 11.48
CA VAL A 470 36.63 21.87 11.24
C VAL A 470 37.10 20.94 12.37
N GLY A 471 37.60 19.76 11.98
CA GLY A 471 38.27 18.80 12.86
C GLY A 471 37.58 17.43 12.93
N PRO A 472 38.22 16.44 13.57
CA PRO A 472 37.69 15.10 13.77
C PRO A 472 36.71 15.03 14.95
N GLY A 473 36.10 13.85 15.15
CA GLY A 473 35.29 13.54 16.34
C GLY A 473 33.78 13.51 16.11
N PHE A 474 33.31 13.67 14.87
CA PHE A 474 31.92 13.47 14.50
C PHE A 474 31.64 11.98 14.19
N THR A 475 30.42 11.54 14.51
CA THR A 475 29.95 10.15 14.33
C THR A 475 28.73 10.04 13.42
N GLN A 476 28.02 11.15 13.17
CA GLN A 476 26.92 11.21 12.22
C GLN A 476 26.82 12.62 11.61
N VAL A 477 26.38 12.71 10.36
CA VAL A 477 25.91 13.94 9.70
C VAL A 477 24.48 13.78 9.18
N ALA A 478 23.73 14.88 9.12
CA ALA A 478 22.40 14.97 8.50
C ALA A 478 22.21 16.33 7.82
N GLY A 479 21.62 16.35 6.62
CA GLY A 479 21.28 17.57 5.89
C GLY A 479 19.80 17.88 6.02
N GLY A 480 19.47 19.15 6.27
CA GLY A 480 18.10 19.69 6.24
C GLY A 480 17.85 20.50 4.97
N GLY A 481 16.85 21.37 5.00
CA GLY A 481 16.53 22.22 3.83
C GLY A 481 17.68 23.13 3.44
N GLU A 482 18.07 24.01 4.36
CA GLU A 482 19.13 25.03 4.21
C GLU A 482 20.10 25.00 5.41
N HIS A 483 20.10 23.90 6.18
CA HIS A 483 20.94 23.72 7.36
C HIS A 483 21.50 22.30 7.43
N SER A 484 22.46 22.09 8.33
CA SER A 484 23.16 20.82 8.53
C SER A 484 23.34 20.54 10.01
N LEU A 485 23.31 19.26 10.38
CA LEU A 485 23.59 18.76 11.71
C LEU A 485 24.77 17.78 11.71
N ALA A 486 25.53 17.77 12.80
CA ALA A 486 26.49 16.72 13.08
C ALA A 486 26.46 16.30 14.56
N LEU A 487 26.49 14.98 14.79
CA LEU A 487 26.62 14.38 16.12
C LEU A 487 28.10 14.10 16.42
N ARG A 488 28.54 14.39 17.63
CA ARG A 488 29.88 14.03 18.12
C ARG A 488 29.90 12.70 18.86
N SER A 489 31.08 12.11 18.98
CA SER A 489 31.33 10.91 19.77
C SER A 489 31.09 11.07 21.29
N ASP A 490 31.03 12.30 21.80
CA ASP A 490 30.59 12.61 23.17
C ASP A 490 29.06 12.72 23.32
N GLY A 491 28.31 12.60 22.22
CA GLY A 491 26.86 12.72 22.17
C GLY A 491 26.37 14.18 22.16
N SER A 492 27.22 15.17 21.87
CA SER A 492 26.83 16.57 21.63
C SER A 492 26.53 16.86 20.15
N ILE A 493 25.72 17.87 19.87
CA ILE A 493 25.27 18.25 18.52
C ILE A 493 25.93 19.57 18.08
N VAL A 494 26.23 19.68 16.79
CA VAL A 494 26.54 20.93 16.09
C VAL A 494 25.55 21.15 14.98
N ALA A 495 25.13 22.39 14.78
CA ALA A 495 24.35 22.81 13.63
C ALA A 495 25.03 24.00 12.90
N TRP A 496 24.89 24.07 11.58
CA TRP A 496 25.34 25.21 10.75
C TRP A 496 24.46 25.39 9.51
N GLY A 497 24.58 26.54 8.82
CA GLY A 497 23.68 26.97 7.75
C GLY A 497 22.61 27.95 8.25
N THR A 498 21.45 27.97 7.60
CA THR A 498 20.35 28.91 7.89
C THR A 498 19.80 28.81 9.31
N ASP A 499 19.84 29.93 10.04
CA ASP A 499 19.04 30.17 11.24
C ASP A 499 17.95 31.20 10.91
N SER A 500 16.83 30.76 10.33
CA SER A 500 15.79 31.66 9.85
C SER A 500 15.25 32.49 11.03
N PHE A 501 14.88 33.76 10.81
CA PHE A 501 14.49 34.73 11.87
C PHE A 501 13.36 34.28 12.81
N PHE A 502 12.62 33.23 12.47
CA PHE A 502 11.59 32.57 13.29
C PHE A 502 11.73 31.03 13.36
N GLY A 503 12.83 30.47 12.82
CA GLY A 503 13.05 29.03 12.72
C GLY A 503 13.91 28.48 13.85
N GLY A 504 15.03 29.13 14.18
CA GLY A 504 15.90 28.69 15.27
C GLY A 504 16.52 27.30 15.05
N GLN A 505 16.72 26.90 13.79
CA GLN A 505 17.32 25.61 13.41
C GLN A 505 18.73 25.44 13.99
N ILE A 506 19.46 26.56 14.16
CA ILE A 506 20.80 26.61 14.72
C ILE A 506 20.76 27.14 16.16
N SER A 507 20.09 28.27 16.40
CA SER A 507 20.12 28.95 17.72
C SER A 507 19.43 28.17 18.85
N ASN A 508 18.49 27.27 18.53
CA ASN A 508 17.86 26.38 19.51
C ASN A 508 18.50 24.97 19.55
N THR A 509 19.70 24.77 18.98
CA THR A 509 20.39 23.47 19.05
C THR A 509 20.57 23.04 20.52
N PRO A 510 20.11 21.82 20.89
CA PRO A 510 20.15 21.37 22.28
C PRO A 510 21.56 21.36 22.88
N LEU A 511 21.72 22.02 24.03
CA LEU A 511 22.97 21.98 24.78
C LEU A 511 23.05 20.70 25.63
N GLY A 512 24.20 20.04 25.60
CA GLY A 512 24.48 18.86 26.42
C GLY A 512 25.04 17.68 25.62
N THR A 513 24.98 16.50 26.24
CA THR A 513 25.43 15.22 25.69
C THR A 513 24.34 14.14 25.87
N GLY A 514 24.57 12.95 25.34
CA GLY A 514 23.64 11.81 25.45
C GLY A 514 22.70 11.63 24.27
N PHE A 515 22.90 12.38 23.18
CA PHE A 515 22.25 12.11 21.91
C PHE A 515 22.95 10.94 21.17
N THR A 516 22.15 10.11 20.50
CA THR A 516 22.59 8.92 19.78
C THR A 516 22.34 9.00 18.27
N GLN A 517 21.37 9.83 17.85
CA GLN A 517 21.08 10.10 16.44
C GLN A 517 20.64 11.56 16.24
N VAL A 518 20.85 12.09 15.04
CA VAL A 518 20.29 13.35 14.54
C VAL A 518 19.62 13.15 13.18
N ALA A 519 18.51 13.84 12.95
CA ALA A 519 17.85 13.95 11.66
C ALA A 519 17.47 15.42 11.40
N ALA A 520 17.54 15.86 10.15
CA ALA A 520 17.22 17.23 9.75
C ALA A 520 16.20 17.18 8.60
N GLY A 521 15.29 18.14 8.57
CA GLY A 521 14.32 18.33 7.49
C GLY A 521 14.31 19.77 7.02
N GLY A 522 13.25 20.16 6.29
CA GLY A 522 13.16 21.46 5.62
C GLY A 522 13.49 22.67 6.52
N LYS A 523 12.82 22.81 7.65
CA LYS A 523 13.06 23.90 8.64
C LYS A 523 13.07 23.42 10.10
N LYS A 524 13.33 22.12 10.30
CA LYS A 524 13.28 21.45 11.60
C LYS A 524 14.39 20.42 11.75
N SER A 525 14.65 20.08 13.00
CA SER A 525 15.72 19.20 13.44
C SER A 525 15.21 18.30 14.55
N LEU A 526 15.60 17.03 14.51
CA LEU A 526 15.29 16.01 15.51
C LEU A 526 16.60 15.41 16.05
N ALA A 527 16.58 14.99 17.31
CA ALA A 527 17.64 14.18 17.90
C ALA A 527 17.06 13.12 18.82
N LEU A 528 17.63 11.91 18.74
CA LEU A 528 17.31 10.79 19.63
C LEU A 528 18.29 10.78 20.80
N ARG A 529 17.79 10.53 22.01
CA ARG A 529 18.63 10.27 23.20
C ARG A 529 18.87 8.77 23.40
N SER A 530 19.88 8.45 24.20
CA SER A 530 20.16 7.07 24.65
C SER A 530 19.06 6.43 25.50
N ASP A 531 18.14 7.21 26.07
CA ASP A 531 16.91 6.71 26.72
C ASP A 531 15.75 6.46 25.73
N GLY A 532 15.96 6.71 24.43
CA GLY A 532 14.96 6.59 23.38
C GLY A 532 13.95 7.74 23.33
N SER A 533 14.19 8.87 24.01
CA SER A 533 13.37 10.08 23.91
C SER A 533 13.80 11.00 22.77
N ILE A 534 12.85 11.73 22.19
CA ILE A 534 13.07 12.65 21.06
C ILE A 534 13.21 14.10 21.57
N VAL A 535 14.10 14.86 20.94
CA VAL A 535 14.11 16.33 21.02
C VAL A 535 13.91 16.90 19.63
N ALA A 536 12.96 17.83 19.48
CA ALA A 536 12.76 18.58 18.26
C ALA A 536 13.01 20.08 18.48
N TRP A 537 13.60 20.73 17.48
CA TRP A 537 13.75 22.18 17.40
C TRP A 537 13.64 22.64 15.94
N GLY A 538 13.34 23.92 15.72
CA GLY A 538 12.98 24.45 14.41
C GLY A 538 11.56 25.03 14.35
N VAL A 539 11.10 25.31 13.14
CA VAL A 539 9.67 25.53 12.87
C VAL A 539 8.94 24.17 13.00
N THR A 540 7.72 24.16 13.55
CA THR A 540 6.87 22.96 13.77
C THR A 540 7.36 21.91 14.78
N SER A 541 7.93 22.32 15.92
CA SER A 541 8.24 21.40 17.03
C SER A 541 7.05 21.07 17.96
N SER A 542 5.88 21.69 17.76
CA SER A 542 4.71 21.68 18.65
C SER A 542 4.10 20.30 18.91
N ASP A 543 4.22 19.38 17.96
CA ASP A 543 3.48 18.12 17.94
C ASP A 543 4.39 16.89 18.12
N THR A 544 5.59 17.12 18.66
CA THR A 544 6.60 16.08 18.89
C THR A 544 6.11 15.06 19.93
N PRO A 545 6.13 13.75 19.63
CA PRO A 545 5.65 12.70 20.54
C PRO A 545 6.36 12.73 21.91
N ASN A 546 5.57 12.80 22.98
CA ASN A 546 6.08 12.61 24.33
C ASN A 546 6.25 11.12 24.62
N GLY A 547 7.48 10.68 24.89
CA GLY A 547 7.76 9.28 25.22
C GLY A 547 9.23 8.89 25.15
N ALA A 548 9.46 7.59 25.25
CA ALA A 548 10.74 6.92 25.13
C ALA A 548 10.54 5.60 24.36
N GLY A 549 11.63 4.92 23.98
CA GLY A 549 11.58 3.67 23.21
C GLY A 549 11.55 3.85 21.69
N PHE A 550 11.95 5.03 21.19
CA PHE A 550 12.23 5.23 19.77
C PHE A 550 13.64 4.74 19.41
N THR A 551 13.82 4.25 18.18
CA THR A 551 15.04 3.59 17.67
C THR A 551 15.58 4.18 16.37
N ASP A 552 14.75 4.85 15.58
CA ASP A 552 15.11 5.53 14.33
C ASP A 552 14.30 6.82 14.15
N LEU A 553 14.83 7.78 13.40
CA LEU A 553 14.24 9.09 13.15
C LEU A 553 14.41 9.53 11.70
N ALA A 554 13.33 9.99 11.07
CA ALA A 554 13.37 10.70 9.80
C ALA A 554 12.59 12.02 9.87
N SER A 555 12.97 12.98 9.03
CA SER A 555 12.34 14.30 8.99
C SER A 555 12.33 14.83 7.57
N GLY A 556 11.15 14.85 6.96
CA GLY A 556 10.94 15.41 5.63
C GLY A 556 10.94 16.94 5.62
N ASP A 557 10.38 17.56 4.59
CA ASP A 557 10.27 19.04 4.55
C ASP A 557 9.47 19.57 5.75
N SER A 558 8.26 19.03 5.97
CA SER A 558 7.30 19.54 6.97
C SER A 558 6.62 18.48 7.85
N HIS A 559 6.97 17.19 7.68
CA HIS A 559 6.54 16.09 8.55
C HIS A 559 7.75 15.34 9.11
N SER A 560 7.54 14.55 10.16
CA SER A 560 8.55 13.78 10.89
C SER A 560 8.06 12.36 11.13
N LEU A 561 8.99 11.40 11.15
CA LEU A 561 8.75 10.00 11.47
C LEU A 561 9.67 9.55 12.61
N ALA A 562 9.19 8.66 13.46
CA ALA A 562 9.99 7.93 14.42
C ALA A 562 9.56 6.46 14.50
N LEU A 563 10.54 5.56 14.54
CA LEU A 563 10.32 4.13 14.69
C LEU A 563 10.44 3.73 16.17
N ARG A 564 9.56 2.87 16.66
CA ARG A 564 9.65 2.28 18.01
C ARG A 564 10.40 0.95 18.02
N THR A 565 10.83 0.50 19.21
CA THR A 565 11.44 -0.82 19.43
C THR A 565 10.57 -2.03 19.01
N ASP A 566 9.26 -1.85 18.88
CA ASP A 566 8.31 -2.89 18.40
C ASP A 566 8.10 -2.84 16.87
N GLY A 567 8.79 -1.93 16.17
CA GLY A 567 8.64 -1.72 14.74
C GLY A 567 7.37 -0.97 14.34
N SER A 568 6.64 -0.36 15.27
CA SER A 568 5.55 0.58 14.95
C SER A 568 6.08 1.97 14.62
N ILE A 569 5.39 2.67 13.73
CA ILE A 569 5.75 4.02 13.27
C ILE A 569 4.95 5.08 14.03
N VAL A 570 5.54 6.25 14.24
CA VAL A 570 4.84 7.48 14.63
C VAL A 570 5.17 8.56 13.63
N ALA A 571 4.15 9.09 12.96
CA ALA A 571 4.27 10.26 12.10
C ALA A 571 3.65 11.50 12.79
N TRP A 572 4.20 12.68 12.53
CA TRP A 572 3.61 13.97 12.98
C TRP A 572 4.09 15.15 12.11
N GLY A 573 3.29 16.22 12.05
CA GLY A 573 3.61 17.44 11.28
C GLY A 573 2.49 17.82 10.30
N TRP A 574 2.85 18.41 9.15
CA TRP A 574 1.89 18.66 8.07
C TRP A 574 1.45 17.38 7.38
N ASP A 575 0.19 17.37 6.95
CA ASP A 575 -0.55 16.17 6.55
C ASP A 575 -1.54 16.44 5.39
N ASN A 576 -1.23 17.41 4.52
CA ASN A 576 -2.13 17.77 3.40
C ASN A 576 -2.13 16.74 2.26
N ASP A 577 -1.13 15.87 2.24
CA ASP A 577 -0.93 14.81 1.26
C ASP A 577 -1.02 13.42 1.94
N GLY A 578 -1.46 13.35 3.19
CA GLY A 578 -1.55 12.12 3.99
C GLY A 578 -0.22 11.59 4.54
N GLN A 579 0.89 12.32 4.40
CA GLN A 579 2.23 11.88 4.85
C GLN A 579 2.32 11.53 6.35
N VAL A 580 1.33 11.93 7.16
CA VAL A 580 1.18 11.59 8.57
C VAL A 580 0.01 10.64 8.82
N SER A 581 -1.19 10.94 8.32
CA SER A 581 -2.41 10.13 8.57
C SER A 581 -2.44 8.80 7.83
N HIS A 582 -1.69 8.67 6.75
CA HIS A 582 -1.54 7.43 5.98
C HIS A 582 -0.36 6.57 6.46
N ALA A 583 0.25 6.89 7.61
CA ALA A 583 1.27 6.04 8.21
C ALA A 583 0.67 4.66 8.59
N PRO A 584 1.32 3.55 8.22
CA PRO A 584 0.76 2.21 8.44
C PRO A 584 0.62 1.89 9.93
N GLU A 585 -0.54 1.34 10.32
CA GLU A 585 -0.80 0.88 11.70
C GLU A 585 -0.07 -0.43 12.05
N GLU A 586 0.56 -1.07 11.06
CA GLU A 586 1.27 -2.34 11.19
C GLU A 586 2.62 -2.20 11.93
N MET A 587 3.13 -3.34 12.40
CA MET A 587 4.38 -3.45 13.15
C MET A 587 5.47 -4.17 12.33
N GLY A 588 6.69 -4.21 12.86
CA GLY A 588 7.81 -4.92 12.23
C GLY A 588 8.64 -4.09 11.25
N PHE A 589 8.49 -2.76 11.22
CA PHE A 589 9.41 -1.90 10.48
C PHE A 589 10.78 -1.79 11.16
N THR A 590 11.84 -1.59 10.37
CA THR A 590 13.25 -1.52 10.80
C THR A 590 13.95 -0.22 10.45
N GLN A 591 13.41 0.54 9.50
CA GLN A 591 13.89 1.87 9.14
C GLN A 591 12.71 2.76 8.73
N VAL A 592 12.83 4.07 8.98
CA VAL A 592 11.97 5.10 8.38
C VAL A 592 12.80 6.09 7.56
N ALA A 593 12.22 6.61 6.48
CA ALA A 593 12.75 7.74 5.72
C ALA A 593 11.61 8.66 5.30
N ALA A 594 11.91 9.95 5.10
CA ALA A 594 10.93 10.98 4.85
C ALA A 594 11.41 11.91 3.74
N GLY A 595 10.56 12.17 2.75
CA GLY A 595 10.82 13.07 1.63
C GLY A 595 10.16 14.45 1.80
N GLY A 596 9.87 15.14 0.71
CA GLY A 596 9.16 16.42 0.75
C GLY A 596 7.74 16.29 1.29
N SER A 597 6.90 15.58 0.53
CA SER A 597 5.48 15.33 0.85
C SER A 597 5.11 13.85 1.01
N HIS A 598 6.10 12.95 1.04
CA HIS A 598 5.90 11.50 1.19
C HIS A 598 6.84 10.90 2.25
N SER A 599 6.52 9.66 2.62
CA SER A 599 7.15 8.88 3.68
C SER A 599 7.44 7.46 3.19
N LEU A 600 8.51 6.86 3.71
CA LEU A 600 8.97 5.51 3.39
C LEU A 600 9.27 4.76 4.69
N ALA A 601 9.01 3.45 4.71
CA ALA A 601 9.46 2.55 5.76
C ALA A 601 9.96 1.24 5.18
N LEU A 602 11.09 0.75 5.70
CA LEU A 602 11.64 -0.57 5.38
C LEU A 602 11.12 -1.56 6.42
N ARG A 603 10.51 -2.66 5.99
CA ARG A 603 10.05 -3.73 6.88
C ARG A 603 11.21 -4.67 7.23
N ALA A 604 11.25 -5.19 8.46
CA ALA A 604 12.02 -6.40 8.73
C ALA A 604 11.54 -7.46 7.76
N ARG A 605 12.45 -8.20 7.09
CA ARG A 605 12.02 -9.20 6.09
C ARG A 605 11.03 -10.19 6.69
N ILE A 606 9.76 -10.02 6.35
CA ILE A 606 8.74 -11.03 6.56
C ILE A 606 8.99 -12.03 5.45
N SER A 607 9.73 -13.08 5.79
CA SER A 607 9.83 -14.27 4.98
C SER A 607 8.42 -14.68 4.54
N ALA A 608 8.20 -14.87 3.22
CA ALA A 608 6.96 -15.43 2.69
C ALA A 608 6.65 -16.82 3.28
N TRP A 609 7.64 -17.42 3.95
CA TRP A 609 7.53 -18.60 4.78
C TRP A 609 7.38 -18.22 6.27
N SER A 610 6.25 -18.55 6.87
CA SER A 610 6.05 -18.45 8.32
C SER A 610 6.84 -19.53 9.07
N ASP A 611 7.34 -19.23 10.28
CA ASP A 611 7.86 -20.27 11.18
C ASP A 611 6.69 -21.11 11.72
N ALA A 612 6.79 -22.42 11.53
CA ALA A 612 5.83 -23.43 11.95
C ALA A 612 6.53 -24.64 12.60
N GLY A 613 7.77 -24.44 13.07
CA GLY A 613 8.54 -25.42 13.84
C GLY A 613 8.15 -25.47 15.31
N SER A 614 8.91 -26.26 16.07
CA SER A 614 8.76 -26.39 17.54
C SER A 614 10.01 -25.95 18.30
N ALA A 615 11.00 -25.38 17.60
CA ALA A 615 12.20 -24.83 18.20
C ALA A 615 11.99 -23.36 18.58
N LEU A 616 12.82 -22.86 19.51
CA LEU A 616 12.77 -21.47 19.94
C LEU A 616 13.24 -20.56 18.79
N ALA A 617 12.49 -19.49 18.54
CA ALA A 617 12.97 -18.38 17.70
C ALA A 617 14.30 -17.85 18.26
N GLY A 618 15.24 -17.50 17.38
CA GLY A 618 16.66 -17.35 17.69
C GLY A 618 17.03 -16.24 18.69
N VAL A 619 16.92 -16.53 19.99
CA VAL A 619 17.46 -15.71 21.08
C VAL A 619 18.74 -16.38 21.60
N HIS A 620 19.82 -15.61 21.76
CA HIS A 620 21.12 -16.04 22.32
C HIS A 620 22.01 -16.99 21.48
N GLY A 621 21.92 -16.95 20.16
CA GLY A 621 22.91 -17.60 19.27
C GLY A 621 22.58 -19.06 18.93
N ASP A 622 21.33 -19.45 19.08
CA ASP A 622 20.81 -20.72 18.57
C ASP A 622 20.63 -20.68 17.02
N PRO A 623 20.66 -21.83 16.33
CA PRO A 623 20.50 -21.92 14.88
C PRO A 623 19.17 -21.37 14.35
N LEU A 624 19.23 -20.55 13.31
CA LEU A 624 18.08 -19.92 12.65
C LEU A 624 17.82 -20.55 11.28
N LEU A 625 16.54 -20.81 10.96
CA LEU A 625 16.09 -21.18 9.62
C LEU A 625 15.30 -20.02 9.01
N GLY A 626 15.69 -19.59 7.81
CA GLY A 626 14.97 -18.60 7.01
C GLY A 626 14.64 -19.11 5.60
N GLY A 627 13.54 -18.63 5.03
CA GLY A 627 13.24 -18.73 3.61
C GLY A 627 13.17 -17.32 3.03
N THR A 628 13.79 -17.10 1.87
CA THR A 628 13.67 -15.81 1.16
C THR A 628 13.31 -16.06 -0.30
N GLY A 629 12.57 -15.14 -0.92
CA GLY A 629 12.01 -15.28 -2.27
C GLY A 629 10.50 -15.52 -2.28
N SER A 630 9.90 -15.27 -3.44
CA SER A 630 8.45 -15.43 -3.68
C SER A 630 8.07 -16.90 -3.91
N ILE A 631 6.85 -17.26 -3.54
CA ILE A 631 6.31 -18.63 -3.71
C ILE A 631 5.56 -18.76 -5.06
N VAL A 632 5.65 -17.75 -5.92
CA VAL A 632 5.16 -17.77 -7.31
C VAL A 632 6.02 -18.70 -8.17
N ALA A 633 5.39 -19.49 -9.06
CA ALA A 633 6.07 -20.38 -9.99
C ALA A 633 7.20 -19.69 -10.79
N GLY A 634 8.33 -20.37 -10.92
CA GLY A 634 9.53 -19.84 -11.58
C GLY A 634 10.35 -18.85 -10.75
N SER A 635 9.91 -18.47 -9.54
CA SER A 635 10.70 -17.63 -8.62
C SER A 635 11.84 -18.43 -7.99
N ASP A 636 12.97 -17.76 -7.80
CA ASP A 636 14.08 -18.25 -6.98
C ASP A 636 13.75 -18.09 -5.49
N ILE A 637 13.90 -19.18 -4.75
CA ILE A 637 13.80 -19.24 -3.29
C ILE A 637 15.16 -19.66 -2.73
N VAL A 638 15.60 -19.03 -1.66
CA VAL A 638 16.80 -19.43 -0.93
C VAL A 638 16.40 -19.88 0.47
N PHE A 639 16.67 -21.15 0.78
CA PHE A 639 16.59 -21.69 2.13
C PHE A 639 17.92 -21.45 2.84
N GLU A 640 17.88 -20.69 3.92
CA GLU A 640 19.02 -20.35 4.76
C GLU A 640 18.96 -21.12 6.08
N LEU A 641 20.09 -21.68 6.48
CA LEU A 641 20.39 -22.05 7.85
C LEU A 641 21.56 -21.18 8.31
N SER A 642 21.44 -20.46 9.42
CA SER A 642 22.51 -19.67 10.03
C SER A 642 22.65 -19.96 11.53
N ASN A 643 23.75 -19.52 12.15
CA ASN A 643 24.09 -19.80 13.56
C ASN A 643 24.19 -21.30 13.95
N ALA A 644 24.36 -22.21 12.99
CA ALA A 644 24.61 -23.63 13.28
C ALA A 644 26.07 -23.86 13.72
N ALA A 645 26.38 -25.04 14.29
CA ALA A 645 27.78 -25.40 14.51
C ALA A 645 28.52 -25.49 13.17
N THR A 646 29.80 -25.11 13.17
CA THR A 646 30.64 -25.10 11.96
C THR A 646 30.97 -26.52 11.50
N THR A 647 31.00 -26.76 10.19
CA THR A 647 31.24 -28.08 9.57
C THR A 647 30.26 -29.21 9.99
N ALA A 648 29.08 -28.84 10.49
CA ALA A 648 28.01 -29.76 10.87
C ALA A 648 27.31 -30.35 9.64
N ALA A 649 26.93 -31.63 9.71
CA ALA A 649 26.06 -32.26 8.71
C ALA A 649 24.59 -31.90 8.99
N ALA A 650 23.92 -31.34 7.98
CA ALA A 650 22.51 -30.97 8.04
C ALA A 650 21.75 -31.54 6.83
N GLY A 651 20.48 -31.91 7.02
CA GLY A 651 19.60 -32.38 5.95
C GLY A 651 18.42 -31.43 5.77
N LEU A 652 18.21 -30.95 4.54
CA LEU A 652 17.02 -30.20 4.14
C LEU A 652 15.95 -31.18 3.63
N PHE A 653 14.75 -31.05 4.17
CA PHE A 653 13.56 -31.78 3.78
C PHE A 653 12.56 -30.78 3.20
N LEU A 654 12.14 -31.02 1.97
CA LEU A 654 11.06 -30.29 1.31
C LEU A 654 9.81 -31.19 1.25
N GLY A 655 8.62 -30.60 1.33
CA GLY A 655 7.38 -31.36 1.41
C GLY A 655 6.15 -30.58 0.97
N LEU A 656 5.22 -31.28 0.30
CA LEU A 656 3.83 -30.88 0.17
C LEU A 656 3.06 -31.63 1.26
N SER A 657 2.64 -30.93 2.30
CA SER A 657 2.09 -31.50 3.54
C SER A 657 1.11 -30.51 4.17
N SER A 658 0.37 -30.95 5.19
CA SER A 658 -0.45 -30.09 6.05
C SER A 658 0.16 -29.92 7.45
N SER A 659 1.44 -30.26 7.61
CA SER A 659 2.24 -30.21 8.86
C SER A 659 3.71 -30.59 8.62
N PRO A 660 4.64 -30.24 9.55
CA PRO A 660 6.04 -30.65 9.49
C PRO A 660 6.24 -32.18 9.50
N VAL A 661 7.42 -32.65 9.06
CA VAL A 661 7.77 -34.07 9.15
C VAL A 661 7.87 -34.47 10.63
N PRO A 662 7.12 -35.49 11.11
CA PRO A 662 7.11 -35.84 12.52
C PRO A 662 8.46 -36.38 13.02
N PHE A 663 9.00 -35.76 14.07
CA PHE A 663 10.08 -36.31 14.88
C PHE A 663 9.52 -37.30 15.91
N LYS A 664 10.08 -38.52 15.96
CA LYS A 664 9.74 -39.51 17.00
C LYS A 664 10.99 -40.19 17.54
N GLY A 665 11.42 -39.76 18.74
CA GLY A 665 12.55 -40.35 19.46
C GLY A 665 13.90 -40.14 18.75
N GLY A 666 14.16 -38.92 18.27
CA GLY A 666 15.40 -38.57 17.57
C GLY A 666 15.46 -39.01 16.10
N THR A 667 14.43 -39.68 15.59
CA THR A 667 14.37 -40.14 14.20
C THR A 667 13.29 -39.39 13.42
N LEU A 668 13.68 -38.84 12.27
CA LEU A 668 12.79 -38.32 11.24
C LEU A 668 12.08 -39.46 10.49
N MET A 669 10.79 -39.29 10.25
CA MET A 669 9.97 -40.19 9.44
C MET A 669 9.64 -39.53 8.10
N PRO A 670 10.56 -39.51 7.11
CA PRO A 670 10.30 -38.86 5.83
C PRO A 670 9.08 -39.48 5.14
N ALA A 671 8.34 -38.65 4.39
CA ALA A 671 7.32 -39.15 3.48
C ALA A 671 7.93 -40.15 2.49
N PRO A 672 7.20 -41.18 2.00
CA PRO A 672 7.80 -42.32 1.29
C PRO A 672 8.52 -42.04 -0.04
N PHE A 673 8.64 -40.78 -0.45
CA PHE A 673 8.98 -40.35 -1.81
C PHE A 673 10.09 -39.29 -1.89
N MET A 674 10.62 -38.77 -0.78
CA MET A 674 11.73 -37.81 -0.80
C MET A 674 12.84 -38.17 0.20
N ALA A 675 14.06 -38.23 -0.31
CA ALA A 675 15.29 -38.31 0.48
C ALA A 675 15.78 -36.88 0.80
N PRO A 676 16.41 -36.65 1.97
CA PRO A 676 16.95 -35.34 2.31
C PRO A 676 18.06 -34.89 1.37
N LEU A 677 18.08 -33.59 1.10
CA LEU A 677 19.23 -32.90 0.53
C LEU A 677 20.26 -32.69 1.64
N MET A 678 21.35 -33.46 1.62
CA MET A 678 22.38 -33.41 2.64
C MET A 678 23.44 -32.35 2.32
N HIS A 679 23.69 -31.45 3.28
CA HIS A 679 24.64 -30.36 3.20
C HIS A 679 25.57 -30.34 4.42
N THR A 680 26.64 -29.54 4.34
CA THR A 680 27.57 -29.30 5.44
C THR A 680 27.68 -27.80 5.66
N THR A 681 27.60 -27.35 6.91
CA THR A 681 27.66 -25.91 7.26
C THR A 681 29.05 -25.31 7.00
N SER A 682 29.05 -24.00 6.71
CA SER A 682 30.25 -23.20 6.47
C SER A 682 31.15 -23.09 7.72
N SER A 683 32.31 -22.45 7.55
CA SER A 683 33.17 -22.04 8.67
C SER A 683 32.52 -21.01 9.62
N PHE A 684 31.37 -20.45 9.24
CA PHE A 684 30.56 -19.51 10.03
C PHE A 684 29.25 -20.15 10.53
N GLY A 685 28.98 -21.42 10.21
CA GLY A 685 27.78 -22.11 10.65
C GLY A 685 26.58 -21.94 9.72
N GLU A 686 26.83 -21.66 8.44
CA GLU A 686 25.78 -21.27 7.49
C GLU A 686 25.59 -22.31 6.36
N ILE A 687 24.37 -22.43 5.83
CA ILE A 687 24.06 -23.10 4.57
C ILE A 687 23.04 -22.25 3.80
N LEU A 688 23.28 -22.06 2.50
CA LEU A 688 22.32 -21.49 1.55
C LEU A 688 21.99 -22.54 0.49
N VAL A 689 20.70 -22.86 0.31
CA VAL A 689 20.22 -23.78 -0.75
C VAL A 689 19.23 -23.03 -1.64
N PRO A 690 19.60 -22.71 -2.90
CA PRO A 690 18.66 -22.18 -3.87
C PRO A 690 17.72 -23.28 -4.38
N PHE A 691 16.46 -22.90 -4.62
CA PHE A 691 15.37 -23.75 -5.08
C PHE A 691 14.45 -22.94 -6.00
N ILE A 692 14.00 -23.52 -7.11
CA ILE A 692 13.07 -22.86 -8.04
C ILE A 692 11.68 -23.46 -7.86
N VAL A 693 10.66 -22.61 -7.69
CA VAL A 693 9.27 -23.06 -7.56
C VAL A 693 8.79 -23.69 -8.86
N SER A 694 8.35 -24.96 -8.81
CA SER A 694 7.84 -25.66 -9.99
C SER A 694 6.53 -25.08 -10.52
N GLU A 695 6.43 -24.91 -11.84
CA GLU A 695 5.17 -24.58 -12.51
C GLU A 695 4.06 -25.61 -12.23
N GLY A 696 2.81 -25.14 -12.13
CA GLY A 696 1.64 -26.01 -12.01
C GLY A 696 1.22 -26.41 -10.59
N LEU A 697 1.79 -25.81 -9.55
CA LEU A 697 1.25 -25.92 -8.19
C LEU A 697 -0.08 -25.14 -8.08
N PRO A 698 -1.15 -25.72 -7.50
CA PRO A 698 -2.40 -24.98 -7.24
C PRO A 698 -2.24 -23.88 -6.18
N THR A 699 -2.92 -22.75 -6.36
CA THR A 699 -3.14 -21.74 -5.33
C THR A 699 -3.66 -22.36 -4.03
N GLY A 700 -3.15 -21.89 -2.89
CA GLY A 700 -3.42 -22.44 -1.56
C GLY A 700 -2.63 -23.72 -1.22
N THR A 701 -1.67 -24.14 -2.06
CA THR A 701 -0.79 -25.27 -1.74
C THR A 701 0.24 -24.87 -0.68
N GLU A 702 0.29 -25.61 0.44
CA GLU A 702 1.33 -25.47 1.45
C GLU A 702 2.64 -26.13 1.01
N LEU A 703 3.71 -25.33 0.94
CA LEU A 703 5.08 -25.78 0.79
C LEU A 703 5.77 -25.74 2.16
N TRP A 704 6.36 -26.86 2.56
CA TRP A 704 7.05 -27.00 3.83
C TRP A 704 8.55 -27.26 3.59
N ALA A 705 9.40 -26.51 4.28
CA ALA A 705 10.85 -26.71 4.30
C ALA A 705 11.34 -26.88 5.74
N GLN A 706 12.10 -27.93 6.02
CA GLN A 706 12.53 -28.28 7.37
C GLN A 706 14.00 -28.73 7.35
N TRP A 707 14.83 -28.14 8.20
CA TRP A 707 16.18 -28.66 8.45
C TRP A 707 16.18 -29.65 9.61
N ALA A 708 17.14 -30.58 9.57
CA ALA A 708 17.57 -31.31 10.75
C ALA A 708 19.10 -31.40 10.80
N ILE A 709 19.64 -31.23 12.01
CA ILE A 709 21.06 -31.26 12.33
C ILE A 709 21.29 -32.41 13.32
N GLN A 710 22.42 -33.13 13.21
CA GLN A 710 22.75 -34.20 14.16
C GLN A 710 22.99 -33.67 15.58
N ASP A 711 22.51 -34.37 16.61
CA ASP A 711 22.62 -33.98 18.04
C ASP A 711 24.04 -33.55 18.46
N ALA A 712 25.07 -34.25 17.95
CA ALA A 712 26.47 -33.97 18.27
C ALA A 712 27.00 -32.63 17.73
N ALA A 713 26.22 -31.95 16.90
CA ALA A 713 26.53 -30.66 16.28
C ALA A 713 25.45 -29.60 16.53
N ALA A 714 24.50 -29.85 17.42
CA ALA A 714 23.56 -28.83 17.88
C ALA A 714 24.22 -27.95 18.95
N VAL A 715 24.06 -26.63 18.83
CA VAL A 715 24.33 -25.71 19.94
C VAL A 715 23.47 -26.16 21.13
N SER A 716 24.06 -26.26 22.32
CA SER A 716 23.41 -26.77 23.54
C SER A 716 22.97 -28.26 23.54
N GLY A 717 23.29 -29.06 22.51
CA GLY A 717 23.17 -30.53 22.57
C GLY A 717 21.76 -31.11 22.45
N VAL A 718 20.85 -30.44 21.72
CA VAL A 718 19.50 -30.91 21.41
C VAL A 718 19.28 -30.83 19.89
N ALA A 719 18.96 -31.93 19.21
CA ALA A 719 18.61 -31.89 17.79
C ALA A 719 17.47 -30.89 17.53
N LEU A 720 17.73 -29.95 16.64
CA LEU A 720 16.78 -28.95 16.18
C LEU A 720 16.08 -29.42 14.92
N SER A 721 14.77 -29.21 14.88
CA SER A 721 13.98 -29.28 13.67
C SER A 721 13.05 -28.07 13.62
N ASN A 722 13.53 -26.98 13.02
CA ASN A 722 12.65 -25.89 12.66
C ASN A 722 12.11 -26.11 11.25
N ALA A 723 10.86 -25.73 11.04
CA ALA A 723 10.14 -25.92 9.79
C ALA A 723 9.49 -24.58 9.42
N ILE A 724 9.68 -24.15 8.19
CA ILE A 724 9.04 -22.97 7.65
C ILE A 724 8.00 -23.39 6.61
N MET A 725 6.88 -22.68 6.57
CA MET A 725 5.74 -22.97 5.71
C MET A 725 5.41 -21.74 4.86
N GLY A 726 5.44 -21.92 3.55
CA GLY A 726 4.95 -20.96 2.56
C GLY A 726 3.64 -21.45 1.92
N VAL A 727 2.78 -20.53 1.50
CA VAL A 727 1.56 -20.83 0.75
C VAL A 727 1.71 -20.33 -0.68
N VAL A 728 1.39 -21.17 -1.67
CA VAL A 728 1.34 -20.76 -3.08
C VAL A 728 0.16 -19.78 -3.27
N PRO A 729 0.41 -18.55 -3.78
CA PRO A 729 -0.64 -17.54 -3.97
C PRO A 729 -1.62 -17.87 -5.10
#